data_AF-A0A0T6AYG4-F1
#
_entry.id   AF-A0A0T6AYG4-F1
#
_cell.length_a   1.000
_cell.length_b   1.000
_cell.length_c   1.000
_cell.angle_alpha   90.00
_cell.angle_beta   90.00
_cell.angle_gamma   90.00
#
_symmetry.space_group_name_H-M   'P 1'
#
loop_
_entity.id
_entity.type
_entity.pdbx_description
1 polymer ?
#
loop_
_entity_poly.entity_id
_entity_poly.type
_entity_poly.pdbx_seq_one_letter_code
_entity_poly.pdbx_strand_id
1 'polypeptide(L)'
;MSRGWQTRNFIREVGLMVIDEIHLLGEDRGPVLEVIVSRTNFISDRTGRKLRIIGLSTAMANAKDLATWLGIGEMGLYNFRPSVRPVPLEVHIAGFPGKHYCPRMISMNRPTYQAIRQHAPDSPALVFCSSRKQTRLTAFDLITFLVTDTDPKQWLHCDEDSIALIISNIIDVDLKQFLAFGIGIHHAGLQERDRKTVEELFVNQKIQVLIATATLAWGVNFPAHLVVIKGTEYFDGSIKRYVDMPITDVLQMMGRAGRPQYDNSGVACVFVHDIKKNFYKKFLYEPFPVESNLLQVLADHVNAEVAAETVPTKSNLMEYLTWTYFFRRLLENPSYYNLPDVEPKRVNTYLSELVDAVVDVLSHSNCVLVTQEDNVVHYESTFFGKVSSYYYLSHKTMLHFQNTMKYKCSIMDLLSIMCHSQEYALFPVRHNEDKINMQLVKILSHNLNGLMYDSPHLKVNLLLQMYLNDLDLPNQEYIVDLKSVLDQALRILQAMVDISANSGWLSCSIKIIFLMQMVIQGRWFYESDLLVIPGITKPTLPTLSKELNRNHSLRNCISNTLAGMKCASMRHSSALEEALVNVFGTNRAGDIVKHLHNIPWVEININLVEIENNTKITLANNTYDVFPDTEYEISINVFRKGSHDKNVLHSPRFPKKKDEGWFVILGEEDELHCIKRFNVDNRSTVSLKFCSPSRLGTYTYKLYLMSDSYIGLDQQFEVPIHVRQ
;
A
#
# COMPACT_ATOMS: atom_id res chain seq x y z
N MET A 1 9.62 -8.54 -4.40
CA MET A 1 9.87 -10.01 -4.47
C MET A 1 11.08 -10.35 -5.34
N SER A 2 11.15 -9.90 -6.60
CA SER A 2 12.27 -10.17 -7.52
C SER A 2 13.64 -9.63 -7.09
N ARG A 3 13.73 -8.64 -6.19
CA ARG A 3 15.01 -8.18 -5.61
C ARG A 3 15.80 -9.29 -4.90
N GLY A 4 15.11 -10.25 -4.27
CA GLY A 4 15.73 -11.39 -3.57
C GLY A 4 15.88 -12.65 -4.42
N TRP A 5 15.99 -12.51 -5.75
CA TRP A 5 16.06 -13.66 -6.67
C TRP A 5 17.28 -14.56 -6.43
N GLN A 6 18.32 -14.07 -5.76
CA GLN A 6 19.49 -14.87 -5.42
C GLN A 6 19.20 -15.92 -4.35
N THR A 7 18.35 -15.58 -3.37
CA THR A 7 17.99 -16.44 -2.23
C THR A 7 16.68 -17.19 -2.45
N ARG A 8 15.82 -16.72 -3.37
CA ARG A 8 14.47 -17.27 -3.61
C ARG A 8 14.40 -18.12 -4.88
N ASN A 9 14.51 -19.44 -4.72
CA ASN A 9 14.50 -20.40 -5.83
C ASN A 9 13.26 -20.30 -6.74
N PHE A 10 12.07 -20.11 -6.17
CA PHE A 10 10.83 -20.03 -6.96
C PHE A 10 10.83 -18.90 -8.01
N ILE A 11 11.62 -17.84 -7.82
CA ILE A 11 11.74 -16.74 -8.79
C ILE A 11 12.56 -17.19 -10.01
N ARG A 12 13.57 -18.05 -9.79
CA ARG A 12 14.42 -18.64 -10.84
C ARG A 12 13.75 -19.80 -11.58
N GLU A 13 12.59 -20.25 -11.10
CA GLU A 13 11.80 -21.35 -11.67
C GLU A 13 10.65 -20.86 -12.56
N VAL A 14 10.41 -19.54 -12.62
CA VAL A 14 9.37 -18.97 -13.47
C VAL A 14 9.70 -19.25 -14.94
N GLY A 15 8.79 -19.92 -15.65
CA GLY A 15 8.92 -20.25 -17.07
C GLY A 15 8.19 -19.32 -18.05
N LEU A 16 7.22 -18.53 -17.56
CA LEU A 16 6.42 -17.59 -18.35
C LEU A 16 6.13 -16.32 -17.56
N MET A 17 6.34 -15.16 -18.19
CA MET A 17 5.92 -13.85 -17.71
C MET A 17 4.97 -13.23 -18.73
N VAL A 18 3.76 -12.87 -18.27
CA VAL A 18 2.78 -12.13 -19.07
C VAL A 18 2.71 -10.71 -18.51
N ILE A 19 2.92 -9.72 -19.37
CA ILE A 19 2.86 -8.31 -19.04
C ILE A 19 1.69 -7.74 -19.82
N ASP A 20 0.60 -7.46 -19.11
CA ASP A 20 -0.54 -6.78 -19.70
C ASP A 20 -0.33 -5.26 -19.67
N GLU A 21 -0.85 -4.57 -20.67
CA GLU A 21 -0.83 -3.11 -20.79
C GLU A 21 0.57 -2.48 -20.66
N ILE A 22 1.54 -3.07 -21.33
CA ILE A 22 2.96 -2.67 -21.26
C ILE A 22 3.22 -1.22 -21.69
N HIS A 23 2.32 -0.60 -22.47
CA HIS A 23 2.42 0.82 -22.82
C HIS A 23 2.37 1.76 -21.60
N LEU A 24 1.90 1.29 -20.44
CA LEU A 24 1.94 2.03 -19.17
C LEU A 24 3.35 2.19 -18.59
N LEU A 25 4.37 1.66 -19.28
CA LEU A 25 5.78 1.89 -19.00
C LEU A 25 6.16 3.39 -18.97
N GLY A 26 5.41 4.23 -19.70
CA GLY A 26 5.59 5.69 -19.71
C GLY A 26 4.88 6.45 -18.60
N GLU A 27 4.24 5.76 -17.65
CA GLU A 27 3.52 6.38 -16.52
C GLU A 27 4.28 6.24 -15.19
N ASP A 28 3.71 6.75 -14.09
CA ASP A 28 4.34 6.79 -12.76
C ASP A 28 4.74 5.41 -12.22
N ARG A 29 4.02 4.34 -12.61
CA ARG A 29 4.33 2.96 -12.20
C ARG A 29 5.26 2.24 -13.18
N GLY A 30 5.49 2.81 -14.35
CA GLY A 30 6.32 2.27 -15.41
C GLY A 30 7.75 1.90 -14.98
N PRO A 31 8.47 2.71 -14.19
CA PRO A 31 9.82 2.38 -13.73
C PRO A 31 9.94 1.04 -13.00
N VAL A 32 8.91 0.67 -12.22
CA VAL A 32 8.90 -0.60 -11.50
C VAL A 32 8.79 -1.77 -12.48
N LEU A 33 7.90 -1.65 -13.48
CA LEU A 33 7.76 -2.65 -14.54
C LEU A 33 9.06 -2.80 -15.33
N GLU A 34 9.66 -1.67 -15.72
CA GLU A 34 10.93 -1.61 -16.43
C GLU A 34 12.03 -2.38 -15.70
N VAL A 35 12.18 -2.13 -14.40
CA VAL A 35 13.22 -2.75 -13.58
C VAL A 35 12.96 -4.24 -13.38
N ILE A 36 11.70 -4.66 -13.26
CA ILE A 36 11.37 -6.09 -13.15
C ILE A 36 11.77 -6.83 -14.43
N VAL A 37 11.40 -6.31 -15.59
CA VAL A 37 11.73 -6.93 -16.88
C VAL A 37 13.24 -6.91 -17.14
N SER A 38 13.89 -5.77 -16.92
CA SER A 38 15.34 -5.62 -17.12
C SER A 38 16.13 -6.58 -16.23
N ARG A 39 15.76 -6.70 -14.95
CA ARG A 39 16.35 -7.70 -14.03
C ARG A 39 16.12 -9.13 -14.52
N THR A 40 14.94 -9.40 -15.06
CA THR A 40 14.61 -10.74 -15.54
C THR A 40 15.41 -11.14 -16.77
N ASN A 41 15.63 -10.21 -17.71
CA ASN A 41 16.52 -10.40 -18.85
C ASN A 41 17.96 -10.64 -18.40
N PHE A 42 18.44 -9.83 -17.45
CA PHE A 42 19.77 -9.99 -16.85
C PHE A 42 19.96 -11.37 -16.18
N ILE A 43 18.96 -11.85 -15.43
CA ILE A 43 18.98 -13.19 -14.81
C ILE A 43 18.94 -14.29 -15.87
N SER A 44 18.12 -14.15 -16.91
CA SER A 44 17.99 -15.12 -18.00
C SER A 44 19.33 -15.32 -18.73
N ASP A 45 20.06 -14.23 -18.95
CA ASP A 45 21.38 -14.26 -19.59
C ASP A 45 22.42 -14.97 -18.69
N ARG A 46 22.49 -14.60 -17.41
CA ARG A 46 23.42 -15.18 -16.42
C ARG A 46 23.18 -16.66 -16.11
N THR A 47 21.91 -17.08 -16.06
CA THR A 47 21.54 -18.45 -15.66
C THR A 47 21.38 -19.40 -16.85
N GLY A 48 21.34 -18.88 -18.08
CA GLY A 48 21.05 -19.65 -19.29
C GLY A 48 19.61 -20.19 -19.37
N ARG A 49 18.76 -19.94 -18.35
CA ARG A 49 17.37 -20.36 -18.34
C ARG A 49 16.52 -19.36 -19.09
N LYS A 50 15.95 -19.79 -20.21
CA LYS A 50 15.07 -18.95 -21.03
C LYS A 50 13.71 -18.79 -20.36
N LEU A 51 13.38 -17.55 -20.01
CA LEU A 51 12.02 -17.16 -19.65
C LEU A 51 11.25 -16.75 -20.90
N ARG A 52 10.03 -17.27 -21.09
CA ARG A 52 9.14 -16.76 -22.13
C ARG A 52 8.45 -15.49 -21.65
N ILE A 53 8.52 -14.42 -22.44
CA ILE A 53 7.82 -13.16 -22.16
C ILE A 53 6.70 -12.97 -23.19
N ILE A 54 5.50 -12.59 -22.73
CA ILE A 54 4.38 -12.17 -23.56
C ILE A 54 3.98 -10.76 -23.11
N GLY A 55 4.16 -9.77 -23.99
CA GLY A 55 3.69 -8.40 -23.76
C GLY A 55 2.40 -8.14 -24.52
N LEU A 56 1.38 -7.64 -23.83
CA LEU A 56 0.13 -7.16 -24.40
C LEU A 56 0.09 -5.64 -24.29
N SER A 57 -0.33 -4.96 -25.35
CA SER A 57 -0.35 -3.50 -25.39
C SER A 57 -1.40 -2.98 -26.34
N THR A 58 -1.73 -1.70 -26.17
CA THR A 58 -2.33 -0.88 -27.23
C THR A 58 -1.32 -0.61 -28.34
N ALA A 59 -1.80 -0.06 -29.47
CA ALA A 59 -0.94 0.28 -30.59
C ALA A 59 0.10 1.36 -30.18
N MET A 60 1.38 1.09 -30.44
CA MET A 60 2.50 1.97 -30.07
C MET A 60 3.33 2.36 -31.30
N ALA A 61 3.84 3.59 -31.33
CA ALA A 61 4.68 4.07 -32.42
C ALA A 61 6.04 3.36 -32.47
N ASN A 62 6.64 3.14 -31.29
CA ASN A 62 7.96 2.57 -31.09
C ASN A 62 7.92 1.13 -30.57
N ALA A 63 6.97 0.32 -31.05
CA ALA A 63 6.82 -1.08 -30.63
C ALA A 63 8.06 -1.95 -30.91
N LYS A 64 8.89 -1.57 -31.90
CA LYS A 64 10.14 -2.29 -32.23
C LYS A 64 11.18 -2.18 -31.11
N ASP A 65 11.32 -1.01 -30.51
CA ASP A 65 12.28 -0.77 -29.41
C ASP A 65 11.89 -1.59 -28.19
N LEU A 66 10.58 -1.61 -27.89
CA LEU A 66 10.01 -2.39 -26.82
C LEU A 66 10.21 -3.90 -27.07
N ALA A 67 9.91 -4.39 -28.28
CA ALA A 67 10.12 -5.78 -28.65
C ALA A 67 11.59 -6.20 -28.49
N THR A 68 12.51 -5.35 -28.96
CA THR A 68 13.95 -5.59 -28.85
C THR A 68 14.39 -5.64 -27.39
N TRP A 69 13.90 -4.73 -26.55
CA TRP A 69 14.16 -4.74 -25.10
C TRP A 69 13.63 -6.01 -24.42
N LEU A 70 12.47 -6.52 -24.82
CA LEU A 70 11.88 -7.76 -24.31
C LEU A 70 12.52 -9.03 -24.89
N GLY A 71 13.47 -8.91 -25.81
CA GLY A 71 14.06 -10.06 -26.52
C GLY A 71 13.10 -10.75 -27.50
N ILE A 72 12.10 -10.02 -28.01
CA ILE A 72 11.12 -10.51 -28.99
C ILE A 72 11.67 -10.26 -30.40
N GLY A 73 11.91 -11.34 -31.15
CA GLY A 73 12.32 -11.26 -32.56
C GLY A 73 11.17 -10.83 -33.50
N GLU A 74 11.49 -10.57 -34.77
CA GLU A 74 10.53 -10.02 -35.74
C GLU A 74 9.27 -10.87 -35.91
N MET A 75 9.38 -12.21 -35.96
CA MET A 75 8.22 -13.11 -36.06
C MET A 75 7.33 -13.14 -34.81
N GLY A 76 7.77 -12.55 -33.70
CA GLY A 76 7.01 -12.45 -32.46
C GLY A 76 6.33 -11.09 -32.24
N LEU A 77 6.65 -10.07 -33.05
CA LEU A 77 6.12 -8.72 -32.90
C LEU A 77 4.88 -8.51 -33.76
N TYR A 78 3.73 -8.34 -33.12
CA TYR A 78 2.47 -8.00 -33.76
C TYR A 78 2.03 -6.60 -33.31
N ASN A 79 2.26 -5.58 -34.14
CA ASN A 79 1.82 -4.21 -33.88
C ASN A 79 0.77 -3.78 -34.90
N PHE A 80 -0.48 -3.65 -34.46
CA PHE A 80 -1.61 -3.31 -35.31
C PHE A 80 -1.92 -1.81 -35.25
N ARG A 81 -2.50 -1.26 -36.33
CA ARG A 81 -3.00 0.12 -36.31
C ARG A 81 -4.22 0.22 -35.38
N PRO A 82 -4.48 1.37 -34.72
CA PRO A 82 -5.68 1.57 -33.90
C PRO A 82 -7.00 1.26 -34.61
N SER A 83 -7.03 1.37 -35.94
CA SER A 83 -8.20 1.05 -36.76
C SER A 83 -8.50 -0.45 -36.89
N VAL A 84 -7.55 -1.33 -36.56
CA VAL A 84 -7.73 -2.79 -36.61
C VAL A 84 -8.40 -3.24 -35.31
N ARG A 85 -9.72 -3.02 -35.24
CA ARG A 85 -10.57 -3.46 -34.13
C ARG A 85 -11.60 -4.46 -34.61
N PRO A 86 -11.94 -5.50 -33.82
CA PRO A 86 -13.04 -6.40 -34.15
C PRO A 86 -14.38 -5.68 -34.30
N VAL A 87 -14.60 -4.65 -33.50
CA VAL A 87 -15.76 -3.74 -33.58
C VAL A 87 -15.24 -2.35 -33.96
N PRO A 88 -15.61 -1.81 -35.14
CA PRO A 88 -15.25 -0.46 -35.56
C PRO A 88 -15.70 0.60 -34.54
N LEU A 89 -14.86 1.62 -34.32
CA LEU A 89 -15.16 2.73 -33.41
C LEU A 89 -15.29 4.04 -34.21
N GLU A 90 -16.46 4.67 -34.13
CA GLU A 90 -16.67 6.04 -34.59
C GLU A 90 -16.29 7.03 -33.49
N VAL A 91 -15.50 8.05 -33.81
CA VAL A 91 -14.99 9.00 -32.81
C VAL A 91 -15.34 10.44 -33.17
N HIS A 92 -16.05 11.13 -32.27
CA HIS A 92 -16.40 12.53 -32.37
C HIS A 92 -15.64 13.35 -31.32
N ILE A 93 -14.74 14.23 -31.74
CA ILE A 93 -14.06 15.17 -30.82
C ILE A 93 -14.70 16.56 -30.91
N ALA A 94 -15.23 17.04 -29.79
CA ALA A 94 -15.77 18.39 -29.65
C ALA A 94 -14.91 19.25 -28.72
N GLY A 95 -14.59 20.46 -29.16
CA GLY A 95 -13.81 21.44 -28.41
C GLY A 95 -14.72 22.45 -27.72
N PHE A 96 -14.47 22.72 -26.45
CA PHE A 96 -15.25 23.64 -25.62
C PHE A 96 -14.37 24.82 -25.19
N PRO A 97 -14.78 26.07 -25.49
CA PRO A 97 -13.99 27.25 -25.18
C PRO A 97 -14.09 27.63 -23.70
N GLY A 98 -13.18 28.52 -23.29
CA GLY A 98 -13.15 29.13 -21.97
C GLY A 98 -12.12 28.49 -21.04
N LYS A 99 -11.33 29.33 -20.36
CA LYS A 99 -10.18 28.90 -19.54
C LYS A 99 -10.59 28.22 -18.23
N HIS A 100 -11.68 28.65 -17.61
CA HIS A 100 -12.11 28.14 -16.30
C HIS A 100 -12.75 26.76 -16.40
N TYR A 101 -12.28 25.84 -15.56
CA TYR A 101 -12.69 24.44 -15.58
C TYR A 101 -14.19 24.24 -15.28
N CYS A 102 -14.72 24.81 -14.19
CA CYS A 102 -16.10 24.53 -13.78
C CYS A 102 -17.15 24.99 -14.81
N PRO A 103 -17.12 26.23 -15.35
CA PRO A 103 -18.05 26.65 -16.40
C PRO A 103 -17.94 25.78 -17.66
N ARG A 104 -16.73 25.37 -18.03
CA ARG A 104 -16.48 24.49 -19.19
C ARG A 104 -17.07 23.09 -18.97
N MET A 105 -17.01 22.55 -17.75
CA MET A 105 -17.68 21.28 -17.45
C MET A 105 -19.19 21.38 -17.53
N ILE A 106 -19.79 22.50 -17.11
CA ILE A 106 -21.24 22.71 -17.19
C ILE A 106 -21.69 22.80 -18.65
N SER A 107 -20.94 23.52 -19.50
CA SER A 107 -21.29 23.65 -20.93
C SER A 107 -21.25 22.32 -21.70
N MET A 108 -20.56 21.30 -21.18
CA MET A 108 -20.53 19.94 -21.74
C MET A 108 -21.76 19.08 -21.38
N ASN A 109 -22.57 19.46 -20.37
CA ASN A 109 -23.69 18.62 -19.90
C ASN A 109 -24.78 18.46 -20.96
N ARG A 110 -25.19 19.56 -21.62
CA ARG A 110 -26.20 19.50 -22.69
C ARG A 110 -25.73 18.71 -23.91
N PRO A 111 -24.50 18.89 -24.43
CA PRO A 111 -23.96 18.02 -25.48
C PRO A 111 -23.83 16.55 -25.06
N THR A 112 -23.57 16.25 -23.78
CA THR A 112 -23.56 14.88 -23.27
C THR A 112 -24.94 14.23 -23.42
N TYR A 113 -25.99 14.94 -22.99
CA TYR A 113 -27.38 14.50 -23.17
C TYR A 113 -27.72 14.27 -24.65
N GLN A 114 -27.35 15.22 -25.52
CA GLN A 114 -27.58 15.10 -26.97
C GLN A 114 -26.84 13.92 -27.60
N ALA A 115 -25.60 13.66 -27.19
CA ALA A 115 -24.83 12.52 -27.67
C ALA A 115 -25.50 11.19 -27.29
N ILE A 116 -26.03 11.07 -26.07
CA ILE A 116 -26.79 9.88 -25.63
C ILE A 116 -28.03 9.70 -26.51
N ARG A 117 -28.84 10.74 -26.69
CA ARG A 117 -30.06 10.68 -27.52
C ARG A 117 -29.78 10.34 -28.98
N GLN A 118 -28.66 10.84 -29.53
CA GLN A 118 -28.31 10.64 -30.94
C GLN A 118 -27.65 9.28 -31.21
N HIS A 119 -26.69 8.88 -30.38
CA HIS A 119 -25.82 7.73 -30.67
C HIS A 119 -26.13 6.49 -29.85
N ALA A 120 -26.93 6.60 -28.78
CA ALA A 120 -27.35 5.47 -27.97
C ALA A 120 -28.80 5.67 -27.46
N PRO A 121 -29.80 5.75 -28.36
CA PRO A 121 -31.19 5.99 -27.98
C PRO A 121 -31.76 4.91 -27.06
N ASP A 122 -31.49 3.63 -27.37
CA ASP A 122 -31.94 2.46 -26.58
C ASP A 122 -30.77 1.56 -26.15
N SER A 123 -29.53 2.03 -26.31
CA SER A 123 -28.32 1.26 -26.02
C SER A 123 -27.57 1.81 -24.80
N PRO A 124 -26.78 0.99 -24.10
CA PRO A 124 -26.06 1.45 -22.92
C PRO A 124 -25.03 2.54 -23.23
N ALA A 125 -25.01 3.60 -22.42
CA ALA A 125 -24.11 4.74 -22.54
C ALA A 125 -23.26 4.92 -21.27
N LEU A 126 -21.95 5.01 -21.45
CA LEU A 126 -20.98 5.21 -20.38
C LEU A 126 -20.37 6.62 -20.46
N VAL A 127 -20.57 7.42 -19.43
CA VAL A 127 -20.06 8.80 -19.36
C VAL A 127 -18.91 8.87 -18.36
N PHE A 128 -17.69 9.11 -18.84
CA PHE A 128 -16.53 9.35 -17.99
C PHE A 128 -16.42 10.81 -17.58
N CYS A 129 -16.24 11.02 -16.28
CA CYS A 129 -15.99 12.29 -15.64
C CYS A 129 -14.64 12.27 -14.91
N SER A 130 -14.03 13.44 -14.76
CA SER A 130 -12.72 13.58 -14.09
C SER A 130 -12.75 13.50 -12.57
N SER A 131 -13.93 13.58 -11.93
CA SER A 131 -14.03 13.53 -10.47
C SER A 131 -15.35 12.96 -9.98
N ARG A 132 -15.34 12.46 -8.75
CA ARG A 132 -16.51 11.90 -8.03
C ARG A 132 -17.62 12.95 -7.82
N LYS A 133 -17.24 14.21 -7.65
CA LYS A 133 -18.19 15.33 -7.59
C LYS A 133 -18.85 15.54 -8.96
N GLN A 134 -18.05 15.45 -10.03
CA GLN A 134 -18.56 15.67 -11.37
C GLN A 134 -19.51 14.56 -11.83
N THR A 135 -19.38 13.32 -11.36
CA THR A 135 -20.38 12.27 -11.67
C THR A 135 -21.77 12.66 -11.17
N ARG A 136 -21.89 13.16 -9.93
CA ARG A 136 -23.15 13.65 -9.34
C ARG A 136 -23.72 14.87 -10.06
N LEU A 137 -22.88 15.89 -10.26
CA LEU A 137 -23.33 17.11 -10.94
C LEU A 137 -23.82 16.83 -12.35
N THR A 138 -23.14 15.93 -13.07
CA THR A 138 -23.57 15.51 -14.41
C THR A 138 -24.89 14.72 -14.35
N ALA A 139 -25.06 13.81 -13.38
CA ALA A 139 -26.31 13.06 -13.20
C ALA A 139 -27.52 13.98 -12.97
N PHE A 140 -27.41 14.96 -12.06
CA PHE A 140 -28.48 15.92 -11.79
C PHE A 140 -28.85 16.76 -13.02
N ASP A 141 -27.86 17.25 -13.76
CA ASP A 141 -28.12 18.03 -14.98
C ASP A 141 -28.75 17.17 -16.08
N LEU A 142 -28.32 15.91 -16.24
CA LEU A 142 -28.96 14.98 -17.18
C LEU A 142 -30.42 14.70 -16.81
N ILE A 143 -30.75 14.51 -15.53
CA ILE A 143 -32.14 14.37 -15.06
C ILE A 143 -32.95 15.63 -15.37
N THR A 144 -32.36 16.81 -15.15
CA THR A 144 -33.02 18.09 -15.44
C THR A 144 -33.41 18.19 -16.92
N PHE A 145 -32.56 17.72 -17.84
CA PHE A 145 -32.90 17.66 -19.27
C PHE A 145 -33.92 16.55 -19.58
N LEU A 146 -33.83 15.40 -18.93
CA LEU A 146 -34.73 14.26 -19.11
C LEU A 146 -36.18 14.59 -18.70
N VAL A 147 -36.36 15.31 -17.59
CA VAL A 147 -37.68 15.75 -17.09
C VAL A 147 -38.35 16.76 -18.03
N THR A 148 -37.57 17.48 -18.84
CA THR A 148 -38.11 18.37 -19.88
C THR A 148 -38.45 17.67 -21.19
N ASP A 149 -38.09 16.39 -21.33
CA ASP A 149 -38.39 15.57 -22.52
C ASP A 149 -39.77 14.92 -22.40
N THR A 150 -40.27 14.34 -23.50
CA THR A 150 -41.60 13.74 -23.56
C THR A 150 -41.73 12.49 -22.68
N ASP A 151 -40.65 11.73 -22.53
CA ASP A 151 -40.56 10.57 -21.66
C ASP A 151 -39.40 10.73 -20.66
N PRO A 152 -39.68 11.14 -19.41
CA PRO A 152 -38.68 11.26 -18.36
C PRO A 152 -38.09 9.94 -17.87
N LYS A 153 -38.65 8.78 -18.22
CA LYS A 153 -38.18 7.46 -17.76
C LYS A 153 -37.60 6.60 -18.88
N GLN A 154 -37.40 7.16 -20.07
CA GLN A 154 -36.86 6.48 -21.26
C GLN A 154 -35.55 5.68 -21.03
N TRP A 155 -34.76 6.04 -20.01
CA TRP A 155 -33.49 5.36 -19.69
C TRP A 155 -33.62 4.23 -18.66
N LEU A 156 -34.82 4.02 -18.12
CA LEU A 156 -35.15 2.94 -17.19
C LEU A 156 -35.82 1.80 -17.96
N HIS A 157 -35.09 0.70 -18.15
CA HIS A 157 -35.50 -0.46 -18.95
C HIS A 157 -36.04 -1.60 -18.06
N CYS A 158 -36.66 -1.24 -16.95
CA CYS A 158 -37.30 -2.18 -16.04
C CYS A 158 -38.54 -1.58 -15.39
N ASP A 159 -39.38 -2.44 -14.81
CA ASP A 159 -40.60 -2.03 -14.14
C ASP A 159 -40.30 -1.22 -12.87
N GLU A 160 -41.18 -0.26 -12.59
CA GLU A 160 -41.01 0.69 -11.49
C GLU A 160 -41.01 0.02 -10.11
N ASP A 161 -41.80 -1.05 -9.96
CA ASP A 161 -41.91 -1.79 -8.70
C ASP A 161 -40.60 -2.54 -8.40
N SER A 162 -40.01 -3.19 -9.40
CA SER A 162 -38.72 -3.88 -9.24
C SER A 162 -37.59 -2.92 -8.91
N ILE A 163 -37.48 -1.78 -9.61
CA ILE A 163 -36.42 -0.80 -9.29
C ILE A 163 -36.63 -0.17 -7.91
N ALA A 164 -37.89 0.05 -7.48
CA ALA A 164 -38.18 0.59 -6.16
C ALA A 164 -37.69 -0.34 -5.03
N LEU A 165 -37.86 -1.66 -5.19
CA LEU A 165 -37.31 -2.65 -4.25
C LEU A 165 -35.78 -2.60 -4.18
N ILE A 166 -35.11 -2.41 -5.32
CA ILE A 166 -33.65 -2.31 -5.37
C ILE A 166 -33.18 -0.99 -4.73
N ILE A 167 -33.83 0.13 -5.07
CA ILE A 167 -33.56 1.47 -4.51
C ILE A 167 -33.71 1.49 -2.98
N SER A 168 -34.66 0.73 -2.43
CA SER A 168 -34.85 0.62 -0.98
C SER A 168 -33.60 0.10 -0.24
N ASN A 169 -32.79 -0.71 -0.92
CA ASN A 169 -31.57 -1.34 -0.38
C ASN A 169 -30.28 -0.53 -0.62
N ILE A 170 -30.35 0.52 -1.44
CA ILE A 170 -29.21 1.43 -1.68
C ILE A 170 -28.98 2.30 -0.45
N ILE A 171 -27.73 2.64 -0.16
CA ILE A 171 -27.36 3.48 0.98
C ILE A 171 -27.19 4.94 0.54
N ASP A 172 -26.48 5.18 -0.56
CA ASP A 172 -26.23 6.53 -1.08
C ASP A 172 -27.53 7.24 -1.52
N VAL A 173 -27.79 8.41 -0.95
CA VAL A 173 -29.05 9.15 -1.11
C VAL A 173 -29.22 9.69 -2.53
N ASP A 174 -28.16 10.20 -3.13
CA ASP A 174 -28.20 10.76 -4.48
C ASP A 174 -28.40 9.63 -5.51
N LEU A 175 -27.71 8.50 -5.33
CA LEU A 175 -27.83 7.33 -6.20
C LEU A 175 -29.27 6.78 -6.25
N LYS A 176 -30.02 6.82 -5.13
CA LYS A 176 -31.45 6.44 -5.13
C LYS A 176 -32.26 7.27 -6.12
N GLN A 177 -31.99 8.57 -6.18
CA GLN A 177 -32.68 9.47 -7.09
C GLN A 177 -32.28 9.18 -8.53
N PHE A 178 -30.99 8.96 -8.78
CA PHE A 178 -30.48 8.72 -10.14
C PHE A 178 -31.05 7.41 -10.74
N LEU A 179 -31.09 6.34 -9.95
CA LEU A 179 -31.57 5.03 -10.41
C LEU A 179 -33.04 5.06 -10.84
N ALA A 180 -33.87 5.90 -10.21
CA ALA A 180 -35.28 6.07 -10.59
C ALA A 180 -35.47 6.62 -12.02
N PHE A 181 -34.45 7.25 -12.58
CA PHE A 181 -34.42 7.77 -13.96
C PHE A 181 -33.55 6.93 -14.89
N GLY A 182 -33.12 5.74 -14.47
CA GLY A 182 -32.26 4.88 -15.30
C GLY A 182 -30.80 5.36 -15.40
N ILE A 183 -30.33 6.13 -14.42
CA ILE A 183 -28.96 6.65 -14.35
C ILE A 183 -28.23 6.06 -13.14
N GLY A 184 -27.08 5.44 -13.38
CA GLY A 184 -26.15 5.00 -12.34
C GLY A 184 -24.95 5.94 -12.20
N ILE A 185 -24.32 5.98 -11.02
CA ILE A 185 -22.99 6.55 -10.84
C ILE A 185 -22.00 5.49 -10.35
N HIS A 186 -20.73 5.60 -10.76
CA HIS A 186 -19.68 4.67 -10.33
C HIS A 186 -18.37 5.39 -10.00
N HIS A 187 -17.90 5.23 -8.77
CA HIS A 187 -16.58 5.68 -8.35
C HIS A 187 -16.16 4.99 -7.04
N ALA A 188 -14.88 5.08 -6.70
CA ALA A 188 -14.31 4.49 -5.49
C ALA A 188 -14.85 5.06 -4.15
N GLY A 189 -15.70 6.09 -4.22
CA GLY A 189 -16.36 6.70 -3.06
C GLY A 189 -17.76 6.15 -2.79
N LEU A 190 -18.24 5.18 -3.58
CA LEU A 190 -19.45 4.43 -3.26
C LEU A 190 -19.11 3.22 -2.39
N GLN A 191 -20.06 2.79 -1.56
CA GLN A 191 -19.93 1.53 -0.85
C GLN A 191 -19.86 0.37 -1.85
N GLU A 192 -19.15 -0.70 -1.49
CA GLU A 192 -18.98 -1.86 -2.38
C GLU A 192 -20.33 -2.49 -2.76
N ARG A 193 -21.29 -2.53 -1.82
CA ARG A 193 -22.65 -3.01 -2.06
C ARG A 193 -23.36 -2.17 -3.14
N ASP A 194 -23.47 -0.87 -2.93
CA ASP A 194 -24.14 0.04 -3.87
C ASP A 194 -23.47 0.02 -5.25
N ARG A 195 -22.13 0.00 -5.26
CA ARG A 195 -21.36 -0.14 -6.49
C ARG A 195 -21.76 -1.40 -7.24
N LYS A 196 -21.66 -2.59 -6.63
CA LYS A 196 -22.04 -3.88 -7.25
C LYS A 196 -23.47 -3.87 -7.79
N THR A 197 -24.42 -3.32 -7.04
CA THR A 197 -25.81 -3.18 -7.51
C THR A 197 -25.89 -2.36 -8.79
N VAL A 198 -25.19 -1.22 -8.87
CA VAL A 198 -25.14 -0.40 -10.10
C VAL A 198 -24.48 -1.14 -11.26
N GLU A 199 -23.40 -1.89 -11.00
CA GLU A 199 -22.73 -2.71 -12.02
C GLU A 199 -23.71 -3.75 -12.60
N GLU A 200 -24.43 -4.46 -11.75
CA GLU A 200 -25.42 -5.47 -12.15
C GLU A 200 -26.59 -4.86 -12.93
N LEU A 201 -27.11 -3.71 -12.48
CA LEU A 201 -28.18 -3.01 -13.18
C LEU A 201 -27.76 -2.58 -14.58
N PHE A 202 -26.53 -2.07 -14.74
CA PHE A 202 -26.02 -1.62 -16.04
C PHE A 202 -25.71 -2.81 -16.97
N VAL A 203 -25.04 -3.86 -16.46
CA VAL A 203 -24.71 -5.06 -17.25
C VAL A 203 -25.96 -5.76 -17.76
N ASN A 204 -27.02 -5.82 -16.94
CA ASN A 204 -28.32 -6.38 -17.31
C ASN A 204 -29.21 -5.40 -18.07
N GLN A 205 -28.68 -4.24 -18.47
CA GLN A 205 -29.38 -3.18 -19.21
C GLN A 205 -30.71 -2.78 -18.57
N LYS A 206 -30.78 -2.75 -17.24
CA LYS A 206 -31.94 -2.24 -16.47
C LYS A 206 -31.89 -0.72 -16.36
N ILE A 207 -30.67 -0.17 -16.35
CA ILE A 207 -30.38 1.24 -16.47
C ILE A 207 -29.55 1.47 -17.72
N GLN A 208 -29.80 2.55 -18.45
CA GLN A 208 -29.14 2.82 -19.72
C GLN A 208 -27.86 3.64 -19.56
N VAL A 209 -27.81 4.55 -18.59
CA VAL A 209 -26.71 5.51 -18.45
C VAL A 209 -25.90 5.21 -17.20
N LEU A 210 -24.58 5.09 -17.35
CA LEU A 210 -23.65 4.98 -16.24
C LEU A 210 -22.64 6.13 -16.28
N ILE A 211 -22.55 6.90 -15.20
CA ILE A 211 -21.60 8.02 -15.09
C ILE A 211 -20.48 7.66 -14.12
N ALA A 212 -19.26 7.56 -14.62
CA ALA A 212 -18.14 7.00 -13.88
C ALA A 212 -16.92 7.92 -13.81
N THR A 213 -16.06 7.72 -12.83
CA THR A 213 -14.71 8.31 -12.85
C THR A 213 -13.78 7.55 -13.79
N ALA A 214 -12.77 8.23 -14.36
CA ALA A 214 -11.79 7.65 -15.29
C ALA A 214 -11.13 6.34 -14.79
N THR A 215 -11.00 6.16 -13.47
CA THR A 215 -10.48 4.93 -12.84
C THR A 215 -11.24 3.66 -13.22
N LEU A 216 -12.51 3.78 -13.64
CA LEU A 216 -13.30 2.63 -14.08
C LEU A 216 -12.78 2.05 -15.41
N ALA A 217 -12.06 2.83 -16.21
CA ALA A 217 -11.49 2.41 -17.49
C ALA A 217 -10.58 1.17 -17.38
N TRP A 218 -10.07 0.88 -16.18
CA TRP A 218 -9.14 -0.23 -15.91
C TRP A 218 -9.76 -1.40 -15.12
N GLY A 219 -11.00 -1.27 -14.63
CA GLY A 219 -11.48 -2.09 -13.51
C GLY A 219 -12.65 -3.04 -13.77
N VAL A 220 -13.47 -2.80 -14.80
CA VAL A 220 -14.69 -3.61 -15.05
C VAL A 220 -15.01 -3.64 -16.54
N ASN A 221 -15.48 -4.78 -17.03
CA ASN A 221 -15.93 -4.93 -18.42
C ASN A 221 -17.43 -4.62 -18.52
N PHE A 222 -17.76 -3.36 -18.81
CA PHE A 222 -19.15 -2.95 -19.02
C PHE A 222 -19.54 -2.96 -20.50
N PRO A 223 -20.73 -3.48 -20.85
CA PRO A 223 -21.25 -3.36 -22.21
C PRO A 223 -21.71 -1.92 -22.45
N ALA A 224 -20.93 -1.13 -23.19
CA ALA A 224 -21.33 0.22 -23.59
C ALA A 224 -21.25 0.38 -25.11
N HIS A 225 -22.36 0.78 -25.72
CA HIS A 225 -22.39 1.13 -27.14
C HIS A 225 -21.75 2.51 -27.37
N LEU A 226 -22.16 3.47 -26.53
CA LEU A 226 -21.65 4.83 -26.52
C LEU A 226 -20.74 5.05 -25.31
N VAL A 227 -19.58 5.65 -25.54
CA VAL A 227 -18.76 6.27 -24.49
C VAL A 227 -18.72 7.78 -24.69
N VAL A 228 -18.96 8.54 -23.64
CA VAL A 228 -18.72 9.99 -23.61
C VAL A 228 -17.61 10.29 -22.62
N ILE A 229 -16.51 10.89 -23.08
CA ILE A 229 -15.42 11.38 -22.22
C ILE A 229 -15.65 12.87 -22.00
N LYS A 230 -16.18 13.20 -20.83
CA LYS A 230 -16.61 14.55 -20.48
C LYS A 230 -15.50 15.31 -19.76
N GLY A 231 -14.63 15.92 -20.55
CA GLY A 231 -13.44 16.62 -20.07
C GLY A 231 -12.26 15.67 -19.90
N THR A 232 -11.09 16.11 -20.33
CA THR A 232 -9.84 15.34 -20.32
C THR A 232 -8.80 15.97 -19.38
N GLU A 233 -9.27 16.65 -18.34
CA GLU A 233 -8.44 17.34 -17.36
C GLU A 233 -8.88 16.92 -15.95
N TYR A 234 -7.93 16.77 -15.03
CA TYR A 234 -8.20 16.54 -13.62
C TYR A 234 -7.37 17.49 -12.76
N PHE A 235 -7.81 17.72 -11.52
CA PHE A 235 -7.09 18.57 -10.57
C PHE A 235 -5.98 17.78 -9.88
N ASP A 236 -4.73 18.19 -10.09
CA ASP A 236 -3.58 17.64 -9.39
C ASP A 236 -3.34 18.44 -8.10
N GLY A 237 -3.50 17.77 -6.96
CA GLY A 237 -3.31 18.36 -5.63
C GLY A 237 -1.86 18.72 -5.30
N SER A 238 -0.88 18.02 -5.91
CA SER A 238 0.54 18.24 -5.64
C SER A 238 1.03 19.59 -6.17
N ILE A 239 0.60 19.94 -7.38
CA ILE A 239 0.96 21.17 -8.08
C ILE A 239 -0.18 22.19 -8.12
N LYS A 240 -1.31 21.87 -7.47
CA LYS A 240 -2.50 22.73 -7.28
C LYS A 240 -3.08 23.32 -8.57
N ARG A 241 -3.07 22.55 -9.66
CA ARG A 241 -3.60 22.98 -10.96
C ARG A 241 -4.31 21.84 -11.68
N TYR A 242 -5.15 22.20 -12.64
CA TYR A 242 -5.68 21.22 -13.58
C TYR A 242 -4.58 20.81 -14.56
N VAL A 243 -4.43 19.50 -14.75
CA VAL A 243 -3.53 18.88 -15.71
C VAL A 243 -4.32 18.00 -16.65
N ASP A 244 -3.76 17.79 -17.85
CA ASP A 244 -4.35 16.87 -18.82
C ASP A 244 -4.25 15.42 -18.30
N MET A 245 -5.30 14.63 -18.54
CA MET A 245 -5.24 13.18 -18.31
C MET A 245 -4.20 12.55 -19.25
N PRO A 246 -3.51 11.49 -18.81
CA PRO A 246 -2.72 10.66 -19.70
C PRO A 246 -3.54 10.22 -20.92
N ILE A 247 -2.95 10.30 -22.11
CA ILE A 247 -3.65 9.91 -23.35
C ILE A 247 -4.05 8.43 -23.33
N THR A 248 -3.25 7.61 -22.67
CA THR A 248 -3.48 6.19 -22.37
C THR A 248 -4.83 5.98 -21.66
N ASP A 249 -5.11 6.73 -20.60
CA ASP A 249 -6.40 6.69 -19.91
C ASP A 249 -7.55 7.07 -20.85
N VAL A 250 -7.37 8.09 -21.69
CA VAL A 250 -8.40 8.50 -22.66
C VAL A 250 -8.66 7.41 -23.69
N LEU A 251 -7.61 6.78 -24.24
CA LEU A 251 -7.73 5.67 -25.17
C LEU A 251 -8.41 4.46 -24.53
N GLN A 252 -8.14 4.18 -23.26
CA GLN A 252 -8.76 3.09 -22.51
C GLN A 252 -10.25 3.34 -22.26
N MET A 253 -10.59 4.57 -21.88
CA MET A 253 -11.99 5.01 -21.78
C MET A 253 -12.71 4.82 -23.13
N MET A 254 -12.12 5.29 -24.22
CA MET A 254 -12.68 5.12 -25.57
C MET A 254 -12.80 3.65 -25.98
N GLY A 255 -11.87 2.81 -25.56
CA GLY A 255 -11.84 1.36 -25.81
C GLY A 255 -13.05 0.63 -25.25
N ARG A 256 -13.77 1.22 -24.28
CA ARG A 256 -15.00 0.66 -23.70
C ARG A 256 -16.22 0.76 -24.62
N ALA A 257 -16.16 1.54 -25.69
CA ALA A 257 -17.25 1.64 -26.67
C ALA A 257 -17.20 0.48 -27.68
N GLY A 258 -18.34 -0.16 -27.87
CA GLY A 258 -18.58 -1.26 -28.80
C GLY A 258 -18.16 -2.62 -28.24
N ARG A 259 -19.09 -3.56 -28.17
CA ARG A 259 -18.88 -4.91 -27.63
C ARG A 259 -18.92 -5.99 -28.72
N PRO A 260 -17.88 -6.82 -28.85
CA PRO A 260 -17.92 -7.97 -29.74
C PRO A 260 -19.12 -8.86 -29.42
N GLN A 261 -19.84 -9.33 -30.45
CA GLN A 261 -21.07 -10.14 -30.38
C GLN A 261 -22.38 -9.38 -30.05
N TYR A 262 -22.31 -8.11 -29.62
CA TYR A 262 -23.51 -7.32 -29.28
C TYR A 262 -23.67 -6.10 -30.20
N ASP A 263 -22.56 -5.46 -30.55
CA ASP A 263 -22.54 -4.27 -31.39
C ASP A 263 -21.85 -4.53 -32.73
N ASN A 264 -22.36 -3.89 -33.79
CA ASN A 264 -21.69 -3.84 -35.09
C ASN A 264 -20.69 -2.66 -35.19
N SER A 265 -20.85 -1.65 -34.34
CA SER A 265 -19.98 -0.49 -34.21
C SER A 265 -20.14 0.11 -32.82
N GLY A 266 -19.11 0.76 -32.29
CA GLY A 266 -19.19 1.59 -31.08
C GLY A 266 -19.03 3.07 -31.42
N VAL A 267 -19.52 3.95 -30.56
CA VAL A 267 -19.36 5.40 -30.70
C VAL A 267 -18.64 5.98 -29.49
N ALA A 268 -17.66 6.84 -29.72
CA ALA A 268 -16.97 7.59 -28.67
C ALA A 268 -17.06 9.10 -28.91
N CYS A 269 -17.64 9.85 -27.97
CA CYS A 269 -17.65 11.30 -27.97
C CYS A 269 -16.63 11.84 -26.96
N VAL A 270 -15.61 12.56 -27.42
CA VAL A 270 -14.54 13.10 -26.56
C VAL A 270 -14.68 14.62 -26.49
N PHE A 271 -15.01 15.12 -25.30
CA PHE A 271 -15.18 16.55 -25.04
C PHE A 271 -13.94 17.11 -24.37
N VAL A 272 -13.30 18.05 -25.05
CA VAL A 272 -11.99 18.59 -24.67
C VAL A 272 -12.03 20.10 -24.58
N HIS A 273 -11.02 20.69 -23.94
CA HIS A 273 -10.73 22.11 -24.13
C HIS A 273 -10.40 22.34 -25.62
N ASP A 274 -11.00 23.35 -26.24
CA ASP A 274 -10.88 23.63 -27.68
C ASP A 274 -9.44 23.68 -28.20
N ILE A 275 -8.51 24.28 -27.45
CA ILE A 275 -7.08 24.33 -27.79
C ILE A 275 -6.43 22.93 -27.89
N LYS A 276 -7.01 21.91 -27.26
CA LYS A 276 -6.50 20.52 -27.26
C LYS A 276 -7.15 19.64 -28.32
N LYS A 277 -8.16 20.13 -29.05
CA LYS A 277 -8.89 19.34 -30.06
C LYS A 277 -7.95 18.70 -31.09
N ASN A 278 -7.01 19.47 -31.62
CA ASN A 278 -6.07 18.97 -32.63
C ASN A 278 -5.05 17.97 -32.06
N PHE A 279 -4.66 18.14 -30.78
CA PHE A 279 -3.81 17.19 -30.08
C PHE A 279 -4.47 15.81 -30.03
N TYR A 280 -5.70 15.72 -29.50
CA TYR A 280 -6.42 14.44 -29.42
C TYR A 280 -6.70 13.85 -30.80
N LYS A 281 -7.07 14.68 -31.80
CA LYS A 281 -7.32 14.22 -33.16
C LYS A 281 -6.11 13.51 -33.78
N LYS A 282 -4.88 13.96 -33.48
CA LYS A 282 -3.65 13.34 -33.98
C LYS A 282 -3.47 11.92 -33.43
N PHE A 283 -3.63 11.75 -32.11
CA PHE A 283 -3.40 10.46 -31.41
C PHE A 283 -4.50 9.41 -31.62
N LEU A 284 -5.63 9.76 -32.25
CA LEU A 284 -6.62 8.77 -32.68
C LEU A 284 -6.12 7.89 -33.84
N TYR A 285 -5.30 8.46 -34.72
CA TYR A 285 -4.86 7.82 -35.95
C TYR A 285 -3.38 7.45 -35.91
N GLU A 286 -2.59 8.20 -35.15
CA GLU A 286 -1.17 7.94 -34.93
C GLU A 286 -0.98 7.33 -33.54
N PRO A 287 -0.36 6.14 -33.42
CA PRO A 287 -0.04 5.58 -32.12
C PRO A 287 0.96 6.48 -31.39
N PHE A 288 0.95 6.45 -30.05
CA PHE A 288 1.84 7.28 -29.24
C PHE A 288 3.19 6.59 -29.02
N PRO A 289 4.29 7.36 -28.90
CA PRO A 289 5.57 6.82 -28.45
C PRO A 289 5.56 6.62 -26.93
N VAL A 290 6.18 5.54 -26.47
CA VAL A 290 6.37 5.24 -25.04
C VAL A 290 7.82 5.52 -24.66
N GLU A 291 8.03 6.42 -23.71
CA GLU A 291 9.35 6.75 -23.15
C GLU A 291 9.52 6.13 -21.76
N SER A 292 10.77 5.95 -21.30
CA SER A 292 11.06 5.54 -19.93
C SER A 292 10.99 6.71 -18.95
N ASN A 293 10.38 6.48 -17.78
CA ASN A 293 10.39 7.37 -16.61
C ASN A 293 11.39 6.93 -15.51
N LEU A 294 12.32 6.01 -15.81
CA LEU A 294 13.18 5.39 -14.80
C LEU A 294 14.02 6.38 -14.00
N LEU A 295 14.49 7.46 -14.63
CA LEU A 295 15.41 8.44 -14.03
C LEU A 295 14.90 9.04 -12.71
N GLN A 296 13.58 9.25 -12.58
CA GLN A 296 13.00 9.89 -11.39
C GLN A 296 13.12 9.05 -10.12
N VAL A 297 13.22 7.73 -10.26
CA VAL A 297 13.26 6.76 -9.16
C VAL A 297 14.52 5.88 -9.20
N LEU A 298 15.48 6.24 -10.06
CA LEU A 298 16.67 5.43 -10.35
C LEU A 298 17.48 5.12 -9.08
N ALA A 299 17.63 6.08 -8.16
CA ALA A 299 18.36 5.89 -6.91
C ALA A 299 17.84 4.72 -6.07
N ASP A 300 16.53 4.58 -5.91
CA ASP A 300 15.94 3.48 -5.11
C ASP A 300 16.13 2.11 -5.80
N HIS A 301 16.26 2.09 -7.12
CA HIS A 301 16.55 0.88 -7.90
C HIS A 301 18.04 0.51 -7.84
N VAL A 302 18.93 1.48 -8.02
CA VAL A 302 20.38 1.27 -7.90
C VAL A 302 20.73 0.78 -6.51
N ASN A 303 20.20 1.42 -5.46
CA ASN A 303 20.38 0.95 -4.08
C ASN A 303 19.95 -0.51 -3.89
N ALA A 304 18.85 -0.91 -4.52
CA ALA A 304 18.38 -2.29 -4.41
C ALA A 304 19.28 -3.30 -5.12
N GLU A 305 19.89 -2.94 -6.26
CA GLU A 305 20.84 -3.81 -6.97
C GLU A 305 22.21 -3.85 -6.28
N VAL A 306 22.64 -2.76 -5.64
CA VAL A 306 23.85 -2.74 -4.78
C VAL A 306 23.61 -3.60 -3.54
N ALA A 307 22.44 -3.49 -2.89
CA ALA A 307 22.07 -4.32 -1.74
C ALA A 307 21.91 -5.81 -2.08
N ALA A 308 21.62 -6.13 -3.35
CA ALA A 308 21.59 -7.50 -3.85
C ALA A 308 22.95 -7.97 -4.39
N GLU A 309 24.00 -7.15 -4.27
CA GLU A 309 25.35 -7.44 -4.77
C GLU A 309 25.39 -7.76 -6.28
N THR A 310 24.38 -7.29 -7.04
CA THR A 310 24.29 -7.47 -8.50
C THR A 310 25.29 -6.56 -9.23
N VAL A 311 25.51 -5.35 -8.69
CA VAL A 311 26.31 -4.28 -9.31
C VAL A 311 27.41 -3.79 -8.36
N PRO A 312 28.45 -4.60 -8.11
CA PRO A 312 29.47 -4.28 -7.10
C PRO A 312 30.44 -3.16 -7.52
N THR A 313 30.46 -2.76 -8.79
CA THR A 313 31.37 -1.73 -9.31
C THR A 313 30.67 -0.74 -10.23
N LYS A 314 31.30 0.42 -10.46
CA LYS A 314 30.84 1.42 -11.45
C LYS A 314 30.61 0.82 -12.83
N SER A 315 31.55 -0.02 -13.29
CA SER A 315 31.43 -0.66 -14.60
C SER A 315 30.24 -1.61 -14.67
N ASN A 316 29.97 -2.39 -13.62
CA ASN A 316 28.81 -3.29 -13.60
C ASN A 316 27.49 -2.51 -13.54
N LEU A 317 27.45 -1.37 -12.86
CA LEU A 317 26.27 -0.52 -12.83
C LEU A 317 25.99 0.11 -14.20
N MET A 318 27.03 0.61 -14.89
CA MET A 318 26.89 1.10 -16.26
C MET A 318 26.39 -0.01 -17.20
N GLU A 319 26.95 -1.22 -17.08
CA GLU A 319 26.49 -2.40 -17.83
C GLU A 319 25.02 -2.71 -17.51
N TYR A 320 24.63 -2.71 -16.24
CA TYR A 320 23.25 -2.96 -15.82
C TYR A 320 22.26 -1.96 -16.45
N LEU A 321 22.62 -0.67 -16.54
CA LEU A 321 21.78 0.33 -17.20
C LEU A 321 21.53 0.00 -18.67
N THR A 322 22.43 -0.70 -19.36
CA THR A 322 22.22 -1.08 -20.78
C THR A 322 21.08 -2.09 -20.99
N TRP A 323 20.66 -2.79 -19.93
CA TRP A 323 19.53 -3.72 -19.95
C TRP A 323 18.17 -3.04 -19.80
N THR A 324 18.16 -1.74 -19.49
CA THR A 324 16.94 -0.97 -19.23
C THR A 324 16.27 -0.52 -20.53
N TYR A 325 14.96 -0.26 -20.46
CA TYR A 325 14.26 0.35 -21.58
C TYR A 325 14.71 1.80 -21.77
N PHE A 326 15.03 2.49 -20.67
CA PHE A 326 15.68 3.79 -20.65
C PHE A 326 16.88 3.85 -21.59
N PHE A 327 17.82 2.91 -21.51
CA PHE A 327 18.99 2.93 -22.38
C PHE A 327 18.64 2.77 -23.86
N ARG A 328 17.63 1.95 -24.19
CA ARG A 328 17.12 1.85 -25.57
C ARG A 328 16.57 3.18 -26.06
N ARG A 329 15.75 3.84 -25.24
CA ARG A 329 15.15 5.13 -25.58
C ARG A 329 16.14 6.29 -25.60
N LEU A 330 17.20 6.23 -24.79
CA LEU A 330 18.31 7.19 -24.84
C LEU A 330 18.98 7.22 -26.21
N LEU A 331 19.09 6.07 -26.89
CA LEU A 331 19.69 5.99 -28.23
C LEU A 331 18.71 6.41 -29.35
N GLU A 332 17.40 6.19 -29.16
CA GLU A 332 16.39 6.51 -30.18
C GLU A 332 15.86 7.95 -30.09
N ASN A 333 15.80 8.53 -28.88
CA ASN A 333 15.33 9.88 -28.63
C ASN A 333 16.22 10.61 -27.61
N PRO A 334 17.50 10.88 -27.95
CA PRO A 334 18.49 11.40 -27.01
C PRO A 334 18.10 12.76 -26.44
N SER A 335 17.48 13.64 -27.25
CA SER A 335 17.09 14.98 -26.80
C SER A 335 16.03 14.98 -25.70
N TYR A 336 15.18 13.95 -25.63
CA TYR A 336 14.21 13.79 -24.53
C TYR A 336 14.92 13.60 -23.18
N TYR A 337 16.09 12.97 -23.19
CA TYR A 337 16.92 12.70 -22.00
C TYR A 337 18.06 13.69 -21.81
N ASN A 338 17.99 14.84 -22.50
CA ASN A 338 19.01 15.89 -22.49
C ASN A 338 20.37 15.45 -23.05
N LEU A 339 20.39 14.46 -23.94
CA LEU A 339 21.58 14.05 -24.69
C LEU A 339 21.55 14.68 -26.10
N PRO A 340 22.61 15.37 -26.54
CA PRO A 340 22.58 16.06 -27.84
C PRO A 340 22.75 15.12 -29.04
N ASP A 341 23.60 14.10 -28.94
CA ASP A 341 23.75 13.05 -29.96
C ASP A 341 24.18 11.72 -29.35
N VAL A 342 24.14 10.66 -30.16
CA VAL A 342 24.40 9.27 -29.76
C VAL A 342 25.83 8.83 -30.07
N GLU A 343 26.79 9.75 -30.11
CA GLU A 343 28.20 9.41 -30.27
C GLU A 343 28.64 8.49 -29.11
N PRO A 344 29.28 7.32 -29.35
CA PRO A 344 29.57 6.34 -28.30
C PRO A 344 30.34 6.90 -27.11
N LYS A 345 31.26 7.84 -27.34
CA LYS A 345 31.99 8.51 -26.27
C LYS A 345 31.06 9.35 -25.37
N ARG A 346 30.14 10.09 -25.98
CA ARG A 346 29.20 10.96 -25.27
C ARG A 346 28.14 10.17 -24.51
N VAL A 347 27.64 9.08 -25.09
CA VAL A 347 26.74 8.14 -24.40
C VAL A 347 27.42 7.57 -23.16
N ASN A 348 28.68 7.13 -23.27
CA ASN A 348 29.44 6.63 -22.12
C ASN A 348 29.69 7.70 -21.06
N THR A 349 30.05 8.92 -21.46
CA THR A 349 30.19 10.05 -20.53
C THR A 349 28.87 10.33 -19.80
N TYR A 350 27.76 10.41 -20.53
CA TYR A 350 26.44 10.63 -19.96
C TYR A 350 26.05 9.54 -18.95
N LEU A 351 26.25 8.25 -19.28
CA LEU A 351 25.97 7.15 -18.36
C LEU A 351 26.88 7.20 -17.12
N SER A 352 28.16 7.53 -17.30
CA SER A 352 29.09 7.68 -16.18
C SER A 352 28.66 8.80 -15.24
N GLU A 353 28.34 9.98 -15.77
CA GLU A 353 27.87 11.14 -15.00
C GLU A 353 26.54 10.85 -14.29
N LEU A 354 25.63 10.14 -14.96
CA LEU A 354 24.37 9.70 -14.37
C LEU A 354 24.60 8.75 -13.19
N VAL A 355 25.49 7.76 -13.36
CA VAL A 355 25.85 6.82 -12.30
C VAL A 355 26.48 7.54 -11.11
N ASP A 356 27.42 8.45 -11.36
CA ASP A 356 28.08 9.24 -10.30
C ASP A 356 27.04 10.07 -9.54
N ALA A 357 26.16 10.80 -10.24
CA ALA A 357 25.12 11.60 -9.62
C ALA A 357 24.15 10.76 -8.76
N VAL A 358 23.78 9.56 -9.22
CA VAL A 358 22.89 8.67 -8.45
C VAL A 358 23.59 8.11 -7.22
N VAL A 359 24.84 7.67 -7.35
CA VAL A 359 25.62 7.14 -6.24
C VAL A 359 25.92 8.22 -5.20
N ASP A 360 26.17 9.46 -5.63
CA ASP A 360 26.34 10.61 -4.72
C ASP A 360 25.10 10.86 -3.86
N VAL A 361 23.90 10.79 -4.46
CA VAL A 361 22.63 10.91 -3.74
C VAL A 361 22.44 9.77 -2.73
N LEU A 362 22.82 8.56 -3.10
CA LEU A 362 22.74 7.38 -2.21
C LEU A 362 23.77 7.43 -1.09
N SER A 363 24.98 7.92 -1.37
CA SER A 363 26.03 8.15 -0.38
C SER A 363 25.62 9.24 0.59
N HIS A 364 25.02 10.34 0.12
CA HIS A 364 24.46 11.39 0.99
C HIS A 364 23.37 10.86 1.92
N SER A 365 22.58 9.90 1.45
CA SER A 365 21.54 9.23 2.24
C SER A 365 22.07 8.06 3.08
N ASN A 366 23.40 7.86 3.09
CA ASN A 366 24.11 6.80 3.79
C ASN A 366 23.59 5.39 3.44
N CYS A 367 23.15 5.18 2.20
CA CYS A 367 22.63 3.90 1.71
C CYS A 367 23.69 3.08 0.98
N VAL A 368 24.66 3.75 0.35
CA VAL A 368 25.78 3.14 -0.38
C VAL A 368 27.08 3.75 0.11
N LEU A 369 28.05 2.89 0.42
CA LEU A 369 29.45 3.27 0.67
C LEU A 369 30.23 3.08 -0.62
N VAL A 370 31.05 4.07 -0.96
CA VAL A 370 31.94 4.03 -2.13
C VAL A 370 33.37 3.82 -1.65
N THR A 371 33.98 2.72 -2.05
CA THR A 371 35.39 2.39 -1.77
C THR A 371 36.17 2.38 -3.07
N GLN A 372 37.48 2.66 -3.00
CA GLN A 372 38.36 2.60 -4.15
C GLN A 372 39.53 1.68 -3.82
N GLU A 373 39.60 0.56 -4.53
CA GLU A 373 40.66 -0.44 -4.43
C GLU A 373 41.26 -0.65 -5.82
N ASP A 374 42.58 -0.62 -5.95
CA ASP A 374 43.29 -0.84 -7.23
C ASP A 374 42.79 0.00 -8.42
N ASN A 375 42.39 1.26 -8.17
CA ASN A 375 41.76 2.18 -9.14
C ASN A 375 40.38 1.73 -9.66
N VAL A 376 39.76 0.74 -9.02
CA VAL A 376 38.38 0.32 -9.27
C VAL A 376 37.48 0.91 -8.18
N VAL A 377 36.37 1.50 -8.60
CA VAL A 377 35.35 2.03 -7.70
C VAL A 377 34.35 0.93 -7.36
N HIS A 378 34.30 0.58 -6.08
CA HIS A 378 33.44 -0.45 -5.50
C HIS A 378 32.25 0.18 -4.77
N TYR A 379 31.11 -0.49 -4.82
CA TYR A 379 29.88 -0.09 -4.17
C TYR A 379 29.45 -1.14 -3.16
N GLU A 380 29.34 -0.72 -1.90
CA GLU A 380 28.87 -1.57 -0.82
C GLU A 380 27.58 -1.01 -0.23
N SER A 381 26.60 -1.89 0.01
CA SER A 381 25.36 -1.46 0.66
C SER A 381 25.56 -1.33 2.16
N THR A 382 25.25 -0.17 2.70
CA THR A 382 25.23 0.06 4.15
C THR A 382 24.04 -0.66 4.80
N PHE A 383 23.97 -0.64 6.13
CA PHE A 383 22.79 -1.09 6.85
C PHE A 383 21.49 -0.42 6.36
N PHE A 384 21.50 0.91 6.16
CA PHE A 384 20.34 1.66 5.67
C PHE A 384 19.95 1.32 4.22
N GLY A 385 20.94 1.04 3.36
CA GLY A 385 20.71 0.56 2.00
C GLY A 385 20.01 -0.80 1.98
N LYS A 386 20.45 -1.72 2.85
CA LYS A 386 19.81 -3.03 3.03
C LYS A 386 18.39 -2.93 3.57
N VAL A 387 18.15 -2.09 4.60
CA VAL A 387 16.81 -1.86 5.18
C VAL A 387 15.84 -1.28 4.16
N SER A 388 16.24 -0.22 3.43
CA SER A 388 15.40 0.39 2.38
C SER A 388 15.10 -0.60 1.25
N SER A 389 16.08 -1.39 0.82
CA SER A 389 15.87 -2.42 -0.20
C SER A 389 14.88 -3.50 0.26
N TYR A 390 15.04 -3.99 1.49
CA TYR A 390 14.26 -5.06 2.09
C TYR A 390 12.79 -4.68 2.29
N TYR A 391 12.51 -3.50 2.87
CA TYR A 391 11.15 -3.00 3.11
C TYR A 391 10.56 -2.21 1.94
N TYR A 392 11.30 -2.09 0.83
CA TYR A 392 10.89 -1.37 -0.37
C TYR A 392 10.63 0.14 -0.12
N LEU A 393 11.38 0.73 0.79
CA LEU A 393 11.27 2.15 1.16
C LEU A 393 12.25 3.01 0.36
N SER A 394 11.95 4.30 0.24
CA SER A 394 12.85 5.25 -0.42
C SER A 394 14.09 5.54 0.43
N HIS A 395 15.25 5.72 -0.21
CA HIS A 395 16.48 6.20 0.44
C HIS A 395 16.26 7.53 1.19
N LYS A 396 15.34 8.38 0.71
CA LYS A 396 14.96 9.63 1.38
C LYS A 396 14.31 9.40 2.75
N THR A 397 13.54 8.32 2.88
CA THR A 397 12.95 7.91 4.17
C THR A 397 14.05 7.45 5.14
N MET A 398 15.09 6.78 4.66
CA MET A 398 16.24 6.42 5.51
C MET A 398 17.01 7.65 5.99
N LEU A 399 17.23 8.63 5.12
CA LEU A 399 17.85 9.91 5.50
C LEU A 399 17.00 10.66 6.53
N HIS A 400 15.67 10.70 6.33
CA HIS A 400 14.74 11.28 7.29
C HIS A 400 14.82 10.61 8.67
N PHE A 401 14.85 9.28 8.74
CA PHE A 401 14.98 8.55 10.00
C PHE A 401 16.31 8.82 10.71
N GLN A 402 17.41 8.85 9.97
CA GLN A 402 18.73 9.20 10.52
C GLN A 402 18.74 10.60 11.14
N ASN A 403 18.06 11.56 10.52
CA ASN A 403 18.04 12.95 10.98
C ASN A 403 17.07 13.20 12.14
N THR A 404 16.01 12.40 12.27
CA THR A 404 14.88 12.70 13.17
C THR A 404 14.70 11.72 14.33
N MET A 405 15.01 10.44 14.14
CA MET A 405 14.93 9.46 15.22
C MET A 405 16.07 9.66 16.21
N LYS A 406 15.73 9.59 17.51
CA LYS A 406 16.67 9.78 18.61
C LYS A 406 16.45 8.69 19.66
N TYR A 407 17.47 8.48 20.49
CA TYR A 407 17.43 7.55 21.61
C TYR A 407 16.20 7.74 22.54
N LYS A 408 15.79 8.98 22.81
CA LYS A 408 14.64 9.31 23.69
C LYS A 408 13.40 9.82 22.96
N CYS A 409 13.00 9.20 21.85
CA CYS A 409 11.71 9.52 21.22
C CYS A 409 10.52 9.05 22.07
N SER A 410 9.47 9.88 22.13
CA SER A 410 8.15 9.47 22.61
C SER A 410 7.37 8.75 21.51
N ILE A 411 6.28 8.07 21.87
CA ILE A 411 5.39 7.42 20.89
C ILE A 411 4.81 8.45 19.91
N MET A 412 4.51 9.67 20.38
CA MET A 412 4.00 10.74 19.52
C MET A 412 5.08 11.27 18.55
N ASP A 413 6.34 11.35 18.99
CA ASP A 413 7.45 11.70 18.11
C ASP A 413 7.61 10.65 17.02
N LEU A 414 7.57 9.36 17.39
CA LEU A 414 7.69 8.24 16.44
C LEU A 414 6.52 8.20 15.45
N LEU A 415 5.29 8.41 15.91
CA LEU A 415 4.11 8.54 15.04
C LEU A 415 4.29 9.71 14.06
N SER A 416 4.76 10.86 14.55
CA SER A 416 5.02 12.01 13.70
C SER A 416 6.12 11.72 12.67
N ILE A 417 7.25 11.14 13.08
CA ILE A 417 8.37 10.75 12.21
C ILE A 417 7.88 9.81 11.10
N MET A 418 7.08 8.81 11.44
CA MET A 418 6.46 7.88 10.49
C MET A 418 5.59 8.61 9.46
N CYS A 419 4.75 9.57 9.89
CA CYS A 419 3.88 10.35 9.00
C CYS A 419 4.67 11.22 8.00
N HIS A 420 5.88 11.64 8.35
CA HIS A 420 6.77 12.46 7.52
C HIS A 420 7.62 11.66 6.52
N SER A 421 7.44 10.33 6.44
CA SER A 421 8.17 9.47 5.50
C SER A 421 7.85 9.81 4.04
N GLN A 422 8.81 9.60 3.12
CA GLN A 422 8.68 9.90 1.69
C GLN A 422 7.52 9.13 1.03
N GLU A 423 7.16 7.97 1.56
CA GLU A 423 6.04 7.14 1.10
C GLU A 423 4.69 7.87 1.19
N TYR A 424 4.59 8.89 2.04
CA TYR A 424 3.39 9.72 2.22
C TYR A 424 3.49 11.10 1.57
N ALA A 425 4.62 11.42 0.91
CA ALA A 425 4.85 12.75 0.33
C ALA A 425 3.85 13.11 -0.79
N LEU A 426 3.35 12.10 -1.52
CA LEU A 426 2.39 12.27 -2.63
C LEU A 426 0.96 11.88 -2.23
N PHE A 427 0.66 11.83 -0.93
CA PHE A 427 -0.68 11.47 -0.48
C PHE A 427 -1.72 12.54 -0.90
N PRO A 428 -2.88 12.16 -1.46
CA PRO A 428 -3.78 13.12 -2.09
C PRO A 428 -4.39 14.08 -1.08
N VAL A 429 -4.25 15.39 -1.33
CA VAL A 429 -5.01 16.45 -0.65
C VAL A 429 -5.87 17.15 -1.70
N ARG A 430 -7.18 16.94 -1.61
CA ARG A 430 -8.16 17.38 -2.61
C ARG A 430 -8.63 18.80 -2.32
N HIS A 431 -9.25 19.42 -3.31
CA HIS A 431 -9.79 20.78 -3.20
C HIS A 431 -10.76 20.92 -2.01
N ASN A 432 -10.57 21.94 -1.16
CA ASN A 432 -11.28 22.21 0.11
C ASN A 432 -11.00 21.24 1.27
N GLU A 433 -10.14 20.22 1.12
CA GLU A 433 -9.79 19.35 2.25
C GLU A 433 -8.93 20.09 3.30
N ASP A 434 -8.26 21.17 2.93
CA ASP A 434 -7.54 22.08 3.85
C ASP A 434 -8.46 22.60 4.97
N LYS A 435 -9.71 22.95 4.63
CA LYS A 435 -10.70 23.41 5.61
C LYS A 435 -11.16 22.31 6.54
N ILE A 436 -11.32 21.09 6.01
CA ILE A 436 -11.69 19.90 6.79
C ILE A 436 -10.54 19.54 7.73
N ASN A 437 -9.31 19.51 7.22
CA ASN A 437 -8.10 19.23 8.00
C ASN A 437 -7.94 20.23 9.14
N MET A 438 -8.20 21.52 8.89
CA MET A 438 -8.20 22.55 9.94
C MET A 438 -9.25 22.26 11.04
N GLN A 439 -10.42 21.74 10.70
CA GLN A 439 -11.42 21.34 11.69
C GLN A 439 -10.97 20.10 12.48
N LEU A 440 -10.40 19.09 11.81
CA LEU A 440 -9.89 17.88 12.46
C LEU A 440 -8.73 18.18 13.44
N VAL A 441 -7.85 19.12 13.10
CA VAL A 441 -6.79 19.60 14.00
C VAL A 441 -7.37 20.17 15.30
N LYS A 442 -8.52 20.85 15.26
CA LYS A 442 -9.16 21.39 16.48
C LYS A 442 -9.76 20.31 17.36
N ILE A 443 -10.20 19.19 16.76
CA ILE A 443 -10.76 18.04 17.48
C ILE A 443 -9.64 17.25 18.15
N LEU A 444 -8.49 17.12 17.49
CA LEU A 444 -7.34 16.36 17.99
C LEU A 444 -6.46 17.23 18.89
N SER A 445 -6.34 16.85 20.17
CA SER A 445 -5.69 17.66 21.20
C SER A 445 -4.15 17.62 21.16
N HIS A 446 -3.54 16.92 20.21
CA HIS A 446 -2.09 16.74 20.15
C HIS A 446 -1.41 17.77 19.23
N ASN A 447 -0.20 18.21 19.62
CA ASN A 447 0.60 19.22 18.94
C ASN A 447 0.94 18.83 17.49
N LEU A 448 0.05 19.17 16.55
CA LEU A 448 0.27 19.08 15.10
C LEU A 448 0.83 20.39 14.53
N ASN A 449 1.51 21.18 15.38
CA ASN A 449 1.95 22.53 15.07
C ASN A 449 3.06 22.50 14.00
N GLY A 450 2.94 23.38 12.99
CA GLY A 450 4.00 23.64 12.01
C GLY A 450 3.75 23.11 10.59
N LEU A 451 2.74 22.28 10.37
CA LEU A 451 2.34 21.84 9.03
C LEU A 451 1.18 22.65 8.48
N MET A 452 1.24 22.93 7.17
CA MET A 452 0.13 23.56 6.45
C MET A 452 -1.05 22.59 6.33
N TYR A 453 -2.28 23.12 6.31
CA TYR A 453 -3.50 22.31 6.25
C TYR A 453 -3.68 21.52 4.95
N ASP A 454 -2.94 21.89 3.91
CA ASP A 454 -2.86 21.22 2.62
C ASP A 454 -1.70 20.23 2.51
N SER A 455 -0.95 20.00 3.60
CA SER A 455 0.17 19.06 3.64
C SER A 455 -0.31 17.59 3.61
N PRO A 456 0.21 16.75 2.71
CA PRO A 456 -0.01 15.31 2.72
C PRO A 456 0.33 14.65 4.06
N HIS A 457 1.48 15.03 4.66
CA HIS A 457 1.94 14.48 5.94
C HIS A 457 1.01 14.82 7.11
N LEU A 458 0.44 16.04 7.11
CA LEU A 458 -0.54 16.43 8.12
C LEU A 458 -1.79 15.56 7.99
N LYS A 459 -2.30 15.39 6.77
CA LYS A 459 -3.48 14.56 6.52
C LYS A 459 -3.27 13.13 6.98
N VAL A 460 -2.11 12.53 6.70
CA VAL A 460 -1.77 11.17 7.18
C VAL A 460 -1.77 11.10 8.70
N ASN A 461 -1.19 12.09 9.38
CA ASN A 461 -1.18 12.15 10.85
C ASN A 461 -2.60 12.26 11.43
N LEU A 462 -3.44 13.13 10.85
CA LEU A 462 -4.85 13.27 11.22
C LEU A 462 -5.62 11.95 11.05
N LEU A 463 -5.44 11.26 9.92
CA LEU A 463 -6.10 9.98 9.64
C LEU A 463 -5.71 8.91 10.67
N LEU A 464 -4.42 8.77 10.99
CA LEU A 464 -3.96 7.82 12.00
C LEU A 464 -4.49 8.16 13.40
N GLN A 465 -4.48 9.42 13.80
CA GLN A 465 -5.01 9.80 15.10
C GLN A 465 -6.54 9.63 15.20
N MET A 466 -7.29 9.93 14.14
CA MET A 466 -8.74 9.63 14.08
C MET A 466 -8.99 8.14 14.25
N TYR A 467 -8.22 7.32 13.52
CA TYR A 467 -8.31 5.86 13.58
C TYR A 467 -8.02 5.31 14.99
N LEU A 468 -6.92 5.75 15.61
CA LEU A 468 -6.51 5.33 16.96
C LEU A 468 -7.49 5.78 18.05
N ASN A 469 -8.11 6.95 17.90
CA ASN A 469 -9.13 7.46 18.82
C ASN A 469 -10.52 6.86 18.60
N ASP A 470 -10.71 6.08 17.53
CA ASP A 470 -12.01 5.50 17.15
C ASP A 470 -13.07 6.57 16.88
N LEU A 471 -12.68 7.60 16.13
CA LEU A 471 -13.54 8.70 15.72
C LEU A 471 -14.00 8.53 14.27
N ASP A 472 -15.23 8.97 14.00
CA ASP A 472 -15.81 8.92 12.66
C ASP A 472 -15.04 9.82 11.69
N LEU A 473 -14.72 9.27 10.52
CA LEU A 473 -14.10 10.02 9.45
C LEU A 473 -15.15 10.87 8.72
N PRO A 474 -14.78 12.07 8.24
CA PRO A 474 -15.75 13.06 7.76
C PRO A 474 -16.50 12.63 6.50
N ASN A 475 -15.91 11.77 5.67
CA ASN A 475 -16.51 11.25 4.45
C ASN A 475 -15.78 9.99 3.94
N GLN A 476 -16.33 9.36 2.89
CA GLN A 476 -15.78 8.16 2.29
C GLN A 476 -14.37 8.33 1.70
N GLU A 477 -13.98 9.54 1.26
CA GLU A 477 -12.63 9.77 0.75
C GLU A 477 -11.60 9.52 1.84
N TYR A 478 -11.84 10.04 3.05
CA TYR A 478 -10.95 9.87 4.19
C TYR A 478 -10.85 8.39 4.62
N ILE A 479 -11.92 7.60 4.44
CA ILE A 479 -11.92 6.15 4.73
C ILE A 479 -11.00 5.40 3.75
N VAL A 480 -11.12 5.68 2.45
CA VAL A 480 -10.26 5.09 1.41
C VAL A 480 -8.80 5.51 1.60
N ASP A 481 -8.61 6.77 1.98
CA ASP A 481 -7.30 7.33 2.27
C ASP A 481 -6.67 6.66 3.49
N LEU A 482 -7.40 6.50 4.60
CA LEU A 482 -6.92 5.79 5.79
C LEU A 482 -6.48 4.36 5.44
N LYS A 483 -7.25 3.62 4.64
CA LYS A 483 -6.86 2.28 4.18
C LYS A 483 -5.51 2.30 3.47
N SER A 484 -5.30 3.28 2.60
CA SER A 484 -4.05 3.45 1.86
C SER A 484 -2.86 3.78 2.76
N VAL A 485 -3.09 4.55 3.83
CA VAL A 485 -2.08 4.82 4.88
C VAL A 485 -1.73 3.53 5.63
N LEU A 486 -2.73 2.81 6.13
CA LEU A 486 -2.54 1.58 6.90
C LEU A 486 -1.83 0.49 6.07
N ASP A 487 -2.07 0.45 4.76
CA ASP A 487 -1.41 -0.49 3.84
C ASP A 487 0.11 -0.31 3.78
N GLN A 488 0.63 0.89 4.03
CA GLN A 488 2.05 1.24 4.03
C GLN A 488 2.68 1.23 5.42
N ALA A 489 1.85 1.34 6.47
CA ALA A 489 2.32 1.58 7.83
C ALA A 489 3.30 0.53 8.35
N LEU A 490 3.01 -0.76 8.15
CA LEU A 490 3.79 -1.84 8.74
C LEU A 490 5.23 -1.92 8.25
N ARG A 491 5.45 -1.71 6.94
CA ARG A 491 6.81 -1.75 6.37
C ARG A 491 7.66 -0.58 6.85
N ILE A 492 7.03 0.57 7.09
CA ILE A 492 7.70 1.75 7.66
C ILE A 492 8.07 1.49 9.11
N LEU A 493 7.14 1.00 9.93
CA LEU A 493 7.38 0.71 11.34
C LEU A 493 8.43 -0.38 11.55
N GLN A 494 8.44 -1.43 10.72
CA GLN A 494 9.46 -2.48 10.77
C GLN A 494 10.85 -1.94 10.45
N ALA A 495 10.98 -1.06 9.45
CA ALA A 495 12.24 -0.39 9.18
C ALA A 495 12.70 0.50 10.35
N MET A 496 11.78 1.19 11.01
CA MET A 496 12.09 1.98 12.21
C MET A 496 12.61 1.10 13.36
N VAL A 497 12.01 -0.08 13.59
CA VAL A 497 12.50 -1.06 14.59
C VAL A 497 13.93 -1.50 14.28
N ASP A 498 14.22 -1.85 13.03
CA ASP A 498 15.55 -2.33 12.64
C ASP A 498 16.60 -1.22 12.81
N ILE A 499 16.25 0.04 12.49
CA ILE A 499 17.14 1.19 12.67
C ILE A 499 17.40 1.49 14.16
N SER A 500 16.36 1.49 14.99
CA SER A 500 16.54 1.72 16.43
C SER A 500 17.31 0.59 17.10
N ALA A 501 17.10 -0.66 16.65
CA ALA A 501 17.84 -1.82 17.13
C ALA A 501 19.31 -1.80 16.72
N ASN A 502 19.62 -1.46 15.47
CA ASN A 502 21.01 -1.29 15.01
C ASN A 502 21.74 -0.16 15.75
N SER A 503 21.00 0.79 16.32
CA SER A 503 21.54 1.88 17.12
C SER A 503 21.63 1.56 18.62
N GLY A 504 21.18 0.36 19.05
CA GLY A 504 21.17 -0.07 20.45
C GLY A 504 20.09 0.59 21.32
N TRP A 505 19.07 1.22 20.73
CA TRP A 505 18.07 2.00 21.48
C TRP A 505 16.90 1.12 21.95
N LEU A 506 16.99 0.56 23.16
CA LEU A 506 15.99 -0.38 23.69
C LEU A 506 14.59 0.25 23.82
N SER A 507 14.46 1.33 24.60
CA SER A 507 13.19 2.04 24.84
C SER A 507 12.56 2.52 23.53
N CYS A 508 13.37 3.02 22.60
CA CYS A 508 12.89 3.45 21.29
C CYS A 508 12.33 2.26 20.49
N SER A 509 13.06 1.14 20.42
CA SER A 509 12.62 -0.07 19.72
C SER A 509 11.31 -0.63 20.29
N ILE A 510 11.20 -0.71 21.61
CA ILE A 510 9.97 -1.16 22.30
C ILE A 510 8.79 -0.23 21.98
N LYS A 511 8.98 1.09 22.00
CA LYS A 511 7.92 2.06 21.66
C LYS A 511 7.45 1.95 20.21
N ILE A 512 8.35 1.64 19.28
CA ILE A 512 7.99 1.42 17.87
C ILE A 512 7.17 0.13 17.73
N ILE A 513 7.50 -0.92 18.49
CA ILE A 513 6.71 -2.16 18.53
C ILE A 513 5.32 -1.88 19.11
N PHE A 514 5.21 -1.10 20.19
CA PHE A 514 3.90 -0.64 20.68
C PHE A 514 3.12 0.14 19.61
N LEU A 515 3.78 1.07 18.89
CA LEU A 515 3.14 1.80 17.81
C LEU A 515 2.63 0.88 16.69
N MET A 516 3.35 -0.20 16.40
CA MET A 516 2.90 -1.23 15.45
C MET A 516 1.67 -1.99 15.95
N GLN A 517 1.64 -2.41 17.22
CA GLN A 517 0.44 -3.02 17.83
C GLN A 517 -0.75 -2.04 17.80
N MET A 518 -0.51 -0.76 18.10
CA MET A 518 -1.53 0.30 18.06
C MET A 518 -2.15 0.46 16.68
N VAL A 519 -1.34 0.47 15.61
CA VAL A 519 -1.83 0.59 14.22
C VAL A 519 -2.61 -0.67 13.81
N ILE A 520 -2.18 -1.86 14.21
CA ILE A 520 -2.86 -3.11 13.86
C ILE A 520 -4.20 -3.25 14.58
N GLN A 521 -4.27 -2.91 15.88
CA GLN A 521 -5.51 -2.97 16.65
C GLN A 521 -6.39 -1.72 16.47
N GLY A 522 -5.83 -0.63 15.98
CA GLY A 522 -6.48 0.67 15.89
C GLY A 522 -6.82 1.26 17.24
N ARG A 523 -5.91 1.16 18.21
CA ARG A 523 -6.16 1.64 19.58
C ARG A 523 -4.88 2.24 20.15
N TRP A 524 -5.02 3.14 21.11
CA TRP A 524 -3.89 3.62 21.89
C TRP A 524 -3.45 2.59 22.93
N PHE A 525 -2.15 2.48 23.17
CA PHE A 525 -1.58 1.54 24.14
C PHE A 525 -2.00 1.81 25.60
N TYR A 526 -2.43 3.03 25.93
CA TYR A 526 -2.89 3.42 27.26
C TYR A 526 -4.39 3.15 27.51
N GLU A 527 -5.14 2.74 26.48
CA GLU A 527 -6.51 2.28 26.65
C GLU A 527 -6.54 0.83 27.18
N SER A 528 -7.70 0.37 27.64
CA SER A 528 -7.85 -1.03 28.05
C SER A 528 -7.64 -1.96 26.85
N ASP A 529 -6.70 -2.89 26.99
CA ASP A 529 -6.40 -3.97 26.04
C ASP A 529 -7.61 -4.90 25.77
N LEU A 530 -8.61 -4.92 26.66
CA LEU A 530 -9.87 -5.64 26.45
C LEU A 530 -10.68 -5.13 25.26
N LEU A 531 -10.45 -3.89 24.82
CA LEU A 531 -11.09 -3.32 23.63
C LEU A 531 -10.65 -3.98 22.32
N VAL A 532 -9.63 -4.84 22.36
CA VAL A 532 -9.24 -5.72 21.24
C VAL A 532 -10.29 -6.80 20.97
N ILE A 533 -11.04 -7.21 22.01
CA ILE A 533 -12.02 -8.27 21.92
C ILE A 533 -13.30 -7.74 21.25
N PRO A 534 -13.82 -8.40 20.19
CA PRO A 534 -15.09 -8.03 19.57
C PRO A 534 -16.24 -7.92 20.56
N GLY A 535 -17.03 -6.86 20.41
CA GLY A 535 -18.22 -6.63 21.24
C GLY A 535 -17.94 -5.95 22.58
N ILE A 536 -16.69 -5.91 23.04
CA ILE A 536 -16.30 -5.09 24.20
C ILE A 536 -16.10 -3.65 23.76
N THR A 537 -16.80 -2.74 24.41
CA THR A 537 -16.77 -1.30 24.12
C THR A 537 -16.49 -0.49 25.39
N LYS A 538 -16.02 0.76 25.26
CA LYS A 538 -15.72 1.64 26.40
C LYS A 538 -16.88 1.71 27.43
N PRO A 539 -18.16 1.80 27.02
CA PRO A 539 -19.29 1.80 27.97
C PRO A 539 -19.48 0.48 28.73
N THR A 540 -19.09 -0.66 28.15
CA THR A 540 -19.27 -1.99 28.77
C THR A 540 -18.17 -2.37 29.76
N LEU A 541 -17.00 -1.72 29.67
CA LEU A 541 -15.83 -2.02 30.52
C LEU A 541 -16.11 -1.91 32.03
N PRO A 542 -16.80 -0.87 32.55
CA PRO A 542 -17.05 -0.76 33.99
C PRO A 542 -17.93 -1.90 34.52
N THR A 543 -18.97 -2.27 33.76
CA THR A 543 -19.88 -3.38 34.11
C THR A 543 -19.13 -4.72 34.07
N LEU A 544 -18.33 -4.95 33.02
CA LEU A 544 -17.52 -6.14 32.89
C LEU A 544 -16.52 -6.27 34.04
N SER A 545 -15.78 -5.20 34.34
CA SER A 545 -14.84 -5.15 35.47
C SER A 545 -15.54 -5.49 36.79
N LYS A 546 -16.76 -4.99 37.01
CA LYS A 546 -17.54 -5.29 38.22
C LYS A 546 -17.93 -6.76 38.31
N GLU A 547 -18.42 -7.37 37.23
CA GLU A 547 -18.78 -8.80 37.22
C GLU A 547 -17.55 -9.71 37.36
N LEU A 548 -16.44 -9.39 36.70
CA LEU A 548 -15.19 -10.15 36.84
C LEU A 548 -14.67 -10.13 38.28
N ASN A 549 -14.80 -8.99 38.97
CA ASN A 549 -14.38 -8.83 40.37
C ASN A 549 -15.34 -9.47 41.40
N ARG A 550 -16.59 -9.76 41.03
CA ARG A 550 -17.56 -10.43 41.91
C ARG A 550 -17.22 -11.90 42.14
N ASN A 551 -16.65 -12.56 41.15
CA ASN A 551 -16.32 -13.97 41.23
C ASN A 551 -14.94 -14.16 41.88
N HIS A 552 -14.90 -14.76 43.09
CA HIS A 552 -13.66 -14.97 43.84
C HIS A 552 -12.60 -15.77 43.06
N SER A 553 -13.00 -16.72 42.21
CA SER A 553 -12.09 -17.51 41.38
C SER A 553 -11.44 -16.68 40.26
N LEU A 554 -12.16 -15.69 39.74
CA LEU A 554 -11.68 -14.79 38.69
C LEU A 554 -10.84 -13.64 39.27
N ARG A 555 -11.18 -13.17 40.47
CA ARG A 555 -10.48 -12.07 41.16
C ARG A 555 -8.98 -12.31 41.35
N ASN A 556 -8.57 -13.56 41.53
CA ASN A 556 -7.16 -13.93 41.69
C ASN A 556 -6.41 -14.13 40.36
N CYS A 557 -7.12 -14.24 39.24
CA CYS A 557 -6.54 -14.50 37.91
C CYS A 557 -6.55 -13.28 36.98
N ILE A 558 -7.25 -12.19 37.34
CA ILE A 558 -7.54 -11.08 36.43
C ILE A 558 -7.07 -9.76 37.04
N SER A 559 -5.89 -9.27 36.61
CA SER A 559 -5.81 -7.84 36.29
C SER A 559 -6.72 -7.66 35.08
N ASN A 560 -7.66 -6.70 35.07
CA ASN A 560 -8.61 -6.46 33.97
C ASN A 560 -7.91 -6.20 32.63
N THR A 561 -7.37 -7.26 32.05
CA THR A 561 -6.37 -7.30 30.99
C THR A 561 -6.64 -8.48 30.08
N LEU A 562 -6.17 -8.39 28.85
CA LEU A 562 -6.34 -9.42 27.84
C LEU A 562 -5.67 -10.72 28.28
N ALA A 563 -4.47 -10.63 28.84
CA ALA A 563 -3.74 -11.77 29.39
C ALA A 563 -4.51 -12.43 30.55
N GLY A 564 -5.09 -11.64 31.46
CA GLY A 564 -5.91 -12.13 32.56
C GLY A 564 -7.17 -12.87 32.08
N MET A 565 -7.92 -12.29 31.14
CA MET A 565 -9.10 -12.92 30.55
C MET A 565 -8.75 -14.21 29.79
N LYS A 566 -7.63 -14.21 29.06
CA LYS A 566 -7.14 -15.41 28.36
C LYS A 566 -6.77 -16.51 29.37
N CYS A 567 -6.07 -16.18 30.45
CA CYS A 567 -5.74 -17.12 31.52
C CYS A 567 -7.02 -17.69 32.17
N ALA A 568 -8.00 -16.83 32.46
CA ALA A 568 -9.30 -17.24 32.99
C ALA A 568 -10.06 -18.16 32.03
N SER A 569 -10.00 -17.94 30.71
CA SER A 569 -10.64 -18.84 29.74
C SER A 569 -10.04 -20.26 29.77
N MET A 570 -8.75 -20.38 30.07
CA MET A 570 -8.06 -21.67 30.14
C MET A 570 -8.24 -22.38 31.49
N ARG A 571 -8.29 -21.64 32.61
CA ARG A 571 -8.31 -22.22 33.96
C ARG A 571 -9.69 -22.21 34.64
N HIS A 572 -10.55 -21.27 34.27
CA HIS A 572 -11.84 -20.99 34.91
C HIS A 572 -12.94 -20.67 33.87
N SER A 573 -13.03 -21.47 32.80
CA SER A 573 -13.93 -21.21 31.66
C SER A 573 -15.39 -21.01 32.05
N SER A 574 -15.94 -21.82 32.96
CA SER A 574 -17.34 -21.74 33.37
C SER A 574 -17.67 -20.44 34.11
N ALA A 575 -16.80 -20.02 35.04
CA ALA A 575 -16.94 -18.78 35.77
C ALA A 575 -16.81 -17.55 34.85
N LEU A 576 -15.90 -17.61 33.87
CA LEU A 576 -15.74 -16.55 32.88
C LEU A 576 -16.96 -16.45 31.96
N GLU A 577 -17.49 -17.57 31.50
CA GLU A 577 -18.69 -17.61 30.66
C GLU A 577 -19.89 -17.03 31.40
N GLU A 578 -20.12 -17.40 32.66
CA GLU A 578 -21.18 -16.82 33.49
C GLU A 578 -21.07 -15.29 33.61
N ALA A 579 -19.86 -14.79 33.90
CA ALA A 579 -19.60 -13.34 33.99
C ALA A 579 -19.87 -12.63 32.65
N LEU A 580 -19.50 -13.24 31.52
CA LEU A 580 -19.76 -12.68 30.19
C LEU A 580 -21.25 -12.73 29.82
N VAL A 581 -21.97 -13.80 30.17
CA VAL A 581 -23.41 -13.95 29.93
C VAL A 581 -24.19 -12.86 30.69
N ASN A 582 -23.79 -12.56 31.92
CA ASN A 582 -24.41 -11.50 32.74
C ASN A 582 -24.28 -10.10 32.11
N VAL A 583 -23.23 -9.85 31.31
CA VAL A 583 -22.97 -8.54 30.70
C VAL A 583 -23.49 -8.46 29.27
N PHE A 584 -23.31 -9.51 28.47
CA PHE A 584 -23.51 -9.48 27.01
C PHE A 584 -24.64 -10.39 26.52
N GLY A 585 -25.19 -11.26 27.37
CA GLY A 585 -26.12 -12.32 26.99
C GLY A 585 -25.42 -13.55 26.40
N THR A 586 -26.16 -14.66 26.29
CA THR A 586 -25.62 -15.99 25.91
C THR A 586 -24.88 -16.01 24.58
N ASN A 587 -25.51 -15.48 23.52
CA ASN A 587 -24.93 -15.55 22.18
C ASN A 587 -23.61 -14.78 22.08
N ARG A 588 -23.57 -13.53 22.57
CA ARG A 588 -22.36 -12.69 22.52
C ARG A 588 -21.26 -13.18 23.46
N ALA A 589 -21.63 -13.71 24.62
CA ALA A 589 -20.66 -14.34 25.53
C ALA A 589 -19.96 -15.52 24.85
N GLY A 590 -20.71 -16.38 24.15
CA GLY A 590 -20.15 -17.47 23.35
C GLY A 590 -19.16 -17.01 22.28
N ASP A 591 -19.50 -15.94 21.55
CA ASP A 591 -18.60 -15.35 20.55
C ASP A 591 -17.30 -14.80 21.18
N ILE A 592 -17.40 -14.12 22.33
CA ILE A 592 -16.25 -13.60 23.07
C ILE A 592 -15.36 -14.73 23.56
N VAL A 593 -15.92 -15.80 24.15
CA VAL A 593 -15.15 -16.97 24.62
C VAL A 593 -14.44 -17.65 23.45
N LYS A 594 -15.14 -17.85 22.32
CA LYS A 594 -14.55 -18.40 21.09
C LYS A 594 -13.39 -17.53 20.60
N HIS A 595 -13.55 -16.22 20.65
CA HIS A 595 -12.49 -15.28 20.28
C HIS A 595 -11.28 -15.40 21.22
N LEU A 596 -11.52 -15.40 22.55
CA LEU A 596 -10.47 -15.58 23.56
C LEU A 596 -9.72 -16.90 23.36
N HIS A 597 -10.38 -17.99 22.97
CA HIS A 597 -9.70 -19.26 22.66
C HIS A 597 -8.74 -19.16 21.46
N ASN A 598 -9.04 -18.31 20.48
CA ASN A 598 -8.22 -18.11 19.28
C ASN A 598 -7.05 -17.13 19.49
N ILE A 599 -7.13 -16.23 20.48
CA ILE A 599 -6.02 -15.33 20.81
C ILE A 599 -4.79 -16.16 21.23
N PRO A 600 -3.59 -15.87 20.71
CA PRO A 600 -2.40 -16.64 21.05
C PRO A 600 -2.00 -16.46 22.51
N TRP A 601 -1.63 -17.57 23.14
CA TRP A 601 -0.96 -17.56 24.44
C TRP A 601 0.39 -18.24 24.30
N VAL A 602 1.46 -17.50 24.51
CA VAL A 602 2.82 -17.98 24.31
C VAL A 602 3.50 -18.16 25.66
N GLU A 603 4.00 -19.36 25.92
CA GLU A 603 4.85 -19.68 27.06
C GLU A 603 6.28 -19.92 26.59
N ILE A 604 7.25 -19.48 27.37
CA ILE A 604 8.67 -19.65 27.02
C ILE A 604 9.45 -20.35 28.13
N ASN A 605 10.43 -21.14 27.71
CA ASN A 605 11.45 -21.71 28.58
C ASN A 605 12.82 -21.22 28.12
N ILE A 606 13.49 -20.47 28.99
CA ILE A 606 14.80 -19.87 28.73
C ILE A 606 15.89 -20.85 29.17
N ASN A 607 16.88 -21.06 28.32
CA ASN A 607 18.07 -21.85 28.63
C ASN A 607 19.30 -21.06 28.20
N LEU A 608 20.35 -21.07 29.02
CA LEU A 608 21.63 -20.48 28.67
C LEU A 608 22.61 -21.58 28.27
N VAL A 609 23.30 -21.40 27.15
CA VAL A 609 24.28 -22.35 26.61
C VAL A 609 25.56 -21.60 26.29
N GLU A 610 26.70 -22.11 26.74
CA GLU A 610 28.03 -21.63 26.34
C GLU A 610 28.36 -22.18 24.95
N ILE A 611 28.76 -21.32 24.01
CA ILE A 611 28.87 -21.71 22.59
C ILE A 611 30.06 -22.64 22.35
N GLU A 612 31.22 -22.38 22.95
CA GLU A 612 32.44 -23.15 22.68
C GLU A 612 32.34 -24.60 23.15
N ASN A 613 31.88 -24.80 24.39
CA ASN A 613 31.80 -26.11 25.02
C ASN A 613 30.42 -26.79 24.84
N ASN A 614 29.46 -26.08 24.24
CA ASN A 614 28.05 -26.49 24.11
C ASN A 614 27.46 -26.95 25.47
N THR A 615 27.90 -26.30 26.55
CA THR A 615 27.55 -26.62 27.94
C THR A 615 26.32 -25.82 28.34
N LYS A 616 25.28 -26.53 28.76
CA LYS A 616 24.08 -25.88 29.31
C LYS A 616 24.38 -25.34 30.70
N ILE A 617 24.25 -24.03 30.88
CA ILE A 617 24.40 -23.38 32.18
C ILE A 617 23.09 -23.49 32.94
N THR A 618 23.13 -24.14 34.10
CA THR A 618 21.98 -24.23 34.99
C THR A 618 21.94 -23.03 35.92
N LEU A 619 20.74 -22.53 36.18
CA LEU A 619 20.52 -21.51 37.18
C LEU A 619 20.90 -22.05 38.57
N ALA A 620 21.89 -21.46 39.22
CA ALA A 620 22.34 -21.79 40.57
C ALA A 620 22.22 -20.52 41.43
N ASN A 621 21.67 -20.61 42.65
CA ASN A 621 21.47 -19.43 43.52
C ASN A 621 20.73 -18.24 42.84
N ASN A 622 19.77 -18.53 41.97
CA ASN A 622 19.03 -17.55 41.16
C ASN A 622 19.87 -16.76 40.14
N THR A 623 21.11 -17.17 39.83
CA THR A 623 21.94 -16.55 38.78
C THR A 623 22.46 -17.60 37.80
N TYR A 624 22.77 -17.16 36.59
CA TYR A 624 23.58 -17.95 35.65
C TYR A 624 25.04 -17.56 35.81
N ASP A 625 25.87 -18.50 36.26
CA ASP A 625 27.30 -18.27 36.39
C ASP A 625 27.99 -18.40 35.03
N VAL A 626 28.65 -17.34 34.61
CA VAL A 626 29.35 -17.24 33.32
C VAL A 626 30.80 -16.78 33.52
N PHE A 627 31.65 -17.08 32.54
CA PHE A 627 33.01 -16.59 32.47
C PHE A 627 33.03 -15.24 31.72
N PRO A 628 33.99 -14.34 32.03
CA PRO A 628 34.13 -13.06 31.32
C PRO A 628 34.52 -13.28 29.85
N ASP A 629 34.13 -12.33 28.99
CA ASP A 629 34.51 -12.28 27.57
C ASP A 629 34.23 -13.57 26.78
N THR A 630 33.19 -14.31 27.17
CA THR A 630 32.83 -15.60 26.58
C THR A 630 31.49 -15.47 25.85
N GLU A 631 31.35 -16.13 24.70
CA GLU A 631 30.11 -16.12 23.93
C GLU A 631 29.08 -17.11 24.48
N TYR A 632 27.88 -16.60 24.75
CA TYR A 632 26.74 -17.38 25.20
C TYR A 632 25.55 -17.26 24.25
N GLU A 633 24.74 -18.31 24.22
CA GLU A 633 23.48 -18.39 23.50
C GLU A 633 22.32 -18.57 24.48
N ILE A 634 21.37 -17.63 24.46
CA ILE A 634 20.09 -17.74 25.14
C ILE A 634 19.14 -18.48 24.19
N SER A 635 18.94 -19.77 24.44
CA SER A 635 18.01 -20.62 23.70
C SER A 635 16.62 -20.60 24.36
N ILE A 636 15.66 -20.01 23.66
CA ILE A 636 14.29 -19.79 24.12
C ILE A 636 13.38 -20.77 23.40
N ASN A 637 12.85 -21.73 24.15
CA ASN A 637 11.84 -22.65 23.64
C ASN A 637 10.46 -22.03 23.84
N VAL A 638 9.78 -21.77 22.74
CA VAL A 638 8.49 -21.09 22.67
C VAL A 638 7.40 -22.11 22.41
N PHE A 639 6.34 -22.07 23.21
CA PHE A 639 5.19 -22.97 23.14
C PHE A 639 3.92 -22.15 22.96
N ARG A 640 3.19 -22.40 21.87
CA ARG A 640 1.90 -21.75 21.60
C ARG A 640 0.76 -22.59 22.17
N LYS A 641 -0.02 -22.03 23.09
CA LYS A 641 -1.24 -22.62 23.64
C LYS A 641 -2.47 -21.92 23.04
N GLY A 642 -3.45 -22.71 22.57
CA GLY A 642 -4.70 -22.21 22.00
C GLY A 642 -5.13 -22.94 20.73
N SER A 643 -6.22 -22.49 20.10
CA SER A 643 -6.76 -23.11 18.87
C SER A 643 -5.74 -23.09 17.72
N HIS A 644 -5.65 -24.22 17.01
CA HIS A 644 -4.67 -24.50 15.95
C HIS A 644 -5.15 -24.09 14.56
N ASP A 645 -6.40 -23.65 14.41
CA ASP A 645 -7.03 -23.66 13.10
C ASP A 645 -6.47 -22.61 12.13
N LYS A 646 -5.95 -21.45 12.61
CA LYS A 646 -5.34 -20.40 11.75
C LYS A 646 -4.35 -19.53 12.54
N ASN A 647 -3.11 -19.38 12.06
CA ASN A 647 -2.15 -18.34 12.51
C ASN A 647 -2.56 -16.91 12.08
N VAL A 648 -3.77 -16.75 11.56
CA VAL A 648 -4.28 -15.48 11.05
C VAL A 648 -4.78 -14.64 12.23
N LEU A 649 -4.16 -13.48 12.38
CA LEU A 649 -4.51 -12.48 13.36
C LEU A 649 -5.95 -12.01 13.17
N HIS A 650 -6.66 -11.82 14.28
CA HIS A 650 -7.91 -11.09 14.28
C HIS A 650 -7.67 -9.58 14.50
N SER A 651 -7.78 -8.81 13.42
CA SER A 651 -7.62 -7.35 13.40
C SER A 651 -8.72 -6.72 12.52
N PRO A 652 -9.95 -6.54 13.01
CA PRO A 652 -11.11 -6.18 12.18
C PRO A 652 -11.00 -4.75 11.63
N ARG A 653 -10.22 -3.89 12.29
CA ARG A 653 -9.98 -2.50 11.90
C ARG A 653 -8.84 -2.34 10.90
N PHE A 654 -7.95 -3.32 10.81
CA PHE A 654 -6.80 -3.28 9.91
C PHE A 654 -7.16 -3.94 8.56
N PRO A 655 -6.86 -3.30 7.41
CA PRO A 655 -7.39 -3.72 6.12
C PRO A 655 -6.77 -5.01 5.55
N LYS A 656 -5.55 -5.36 5.98
CA LYS A 656 -4.83 -6.54 5.46
C LYS A 656 -4.90 -7.68 6.45
N LYS A 657 -5.05 -8.90 5.92
CA LYS A 657 -4.80 -10.11 6.70
C LYS A 657 -3.34 -10.14 7.10
N LYS A 658 -3.07 -10.49 8.35
CA LYS A 658 -1.74 -10.57 8.92
C LYS A 658 -1.60 -11.85 9.71
N ASP A 659 -0.46 -12.50 9.58
CA ASP A 659 -0.09 -13.63 10.41
C ASP A 659 0.54 -13.14 11.73
N GLU A 660 0.37 -13.96 12.76
CA GLU A 660 0.97 -13.78 14.07
C GLU A 660 2.51 -13.74 13.98
N GLY A 661 3.10 -12.67 14.50
CA GLY A 661 4.55 -12.53 14.65
C GLY A 661 4.93 -12.01 16.03
N TRP A 662 6.16 -12.29 16.45
CA TRP A 662 6.68 -11.96 17.76
C TRP A 662 8.12 -11.43 17.66
N PHE A 663 8.49 -10.60 18.63
CA PHE A 663 9.85 -10.17 18.88
C PHE A 663 10.35 -10.75 20.20
N VAL A 664 11.58 -11.25 20.20
CA VAL A 664 12.35 -11.44 21.42
C VAL A 664 13.45 -10.39 21.44
N ILE A 665 13.56 -9.67 22.54
CA ILE A 665 14.53 -8.58 22.73
C ILE A 665 15.29 -8.83 24.02
N LEU A 666 16.61 -8.74 23.99
CA LEU A 666 17.48 -8.75 25.18
C LEU A 666 18.05 -7.35 25.36
N GLY A 667 17.90 -6.78 26.55
CA GLY A 667 18.44 -5.46 26.89
C GLY A 667 18.85 -5.31 28.34
N GLU A 668 19.67 -4.29 28.61
CA GLU A 668 20.19 -3.91 29.94
C GLU A 668 20.27 -2.38 30.01
N GLU A 669 19.85 -1.75 31.12
CA GLU A 669 19.95 -0.29 31.34
C GLU A 669 19.59 0.64 30.15
N ASP A 670 18.61 0.24 29.34
CA ASP A 670 18.12 0.91 28.12
C ASP A 670 19.03 0.80 26.87
N GLU A 671 20.02 -0.08 26.93
CA GLU A 671 20.79 -0.61 25.80
C GLU A 671 20.15 -1.90 25.26
N LEU A 672 20.04 -1.99 23.94
CA LEU A 672 19.55 -3.19 23.24
C LEU A 672 20.74 -4.03 22.78
N HIS A 673 20.86 -5.25 23.30
CA HIS A 673 21.92 -6.18 22.90
C HIS A 673 21.52 -7.03 21.70
N CYS A 674 20.30 -7.57 21.70
CA CYS A 674 19.85 -8.44 20.63
C CYS A 674 18.34 -8.32 20.42
N ILE A 675 17.91 -8.37 19.16
CA ILE A 675 16.50 -8.46 18.78
C ILE A 675 16.34 -9.52 17.69
N LYS A 676 15.27 -10.31 17.78
CA LYS A 676 14.93 -11.28 16.75
C LYS A 676 13.43 -11.35 16.56
N ARG A 677 12.99 -11.25 15.31
CA ARG A 677 11.61 -11.46 14.91
C ARG A 677 11.40 -12.91 14.46
N PHE A 678 10.28 -13.50 14.85
CA PHE A 678 9.93 -14.87 14.49
C PHE A 678 8.41 -15.05 14.45
N ASN A 679 7.96 -16.09 13.76
CA ASN A 679 6.58 -16.56 13.81
C ASN A 679 6.53 -17.80 14.69
N VAL A 680 5.38 -18.04 15.32
CA VAL A 680 5.18 -19.18 16.21
C VAL A 680 4.22 -20.16 15.56
N ASP A 681 4.68 -21.39 15.34
CA ASP A 681 3.80 -22.50 14.98
C ASP A 681 3.27 -23.14 16.29
N ASN A 682 3.54 -24.43 16.54
CA ASN A 682 3.20 -25.07 17.83
C ASN A 682 4.35 -24.97 18.84
N ARG A 683 5.56 -25.25 18.38
CA ARG A 683 6.79 -25.18 19.14
C ARG A 683 7.87 -24.60 18.26
N SER A 684 8.59 -23.63 18.77
CA SER A 684 9.66 -22.95 18.04
C SER A 684 10.81 -22.69 19.01
N THR A 685 12.04 -22.75 18.50
CA THR A 685 13.22 -22.40 19.30
C THR A 685 13.85 -21.17 18.68
N VAL A 686 14.01 -20.14 19.49
CA VAL A 686 14.63 -18.88 19.10
C VAL A 686 15.89 -18.72 19.94
N SER A 687 17.01 -18.52 19.27
CA SER A 687 18.24 -18.21 19.97
C SER A 687 18.70 -16.77 19.76
N LEU A 688 19.22 -16.19 20.84
CA LEU A 688 19.90 -14.90 20.88
C LEU A 688 21.34 -15.13 21.36
N LYS A 689 22.30 -14.53 20.66
CA LYS A 689 23.71 -14.60 21.04
C LYS A 689 24.15 -13.30 21.69
N PHE A 690 24.98 -13.39 22.73
CA PHE A 690 25.61 -12.22 23.36
C PHE A 690 26.96 -12.63 23.97
N CYS A 691 27.82 -11.63 24.18
CA CYS A 691 29.10 -11.81 24.88
C CYS A 691 28.96 -11.33 26.32
N SER A 692 29.47 -12.10 27.28
CA SER A 692 29.47 -11.71 28.69
C SER A 692 30.41 -10.51 28.95
N PRO A 693 30.08 -9.62 29.91
CA PRO A 693 30.95 -8.49 30.24
C PRO A 693 32.33 -8.94 30.77
N SER A 694 33.37 -8.16 30.49
CA SER A 694 34.73 -8.41 31.01
C SER A 694 34.85 -8.15 32.52
N ARG A 695 33.97 -7.31 33.07
CA ARG A 695 33.99 -6.95 34.49
C ARG A 695 33.24 -8.01 35.29
N LEU A 696 33.88 -8.48 36.36
CA LEU A 696 33.26 -9.38 37.32
C LEU A 696 32.13 -8.66 38.04
N GLY A 697 31.01 -9.35 38.23
CA GLY A 697 29.83 -8.77 38.86
C GLY A 697 28.54 -9.47 38.47
N THR A 698 27.44 -8.97 39.02
CA THR A 698 26.10 -9.44 38.67
C THR A 698 25.42 -8.42 37.76
N TYR A 699 24.95 -8.91 36.63
CA TYR A 699 24.27 -8.17 35.57
C TYR A 699 22.84 -8.71 35.45
N THR A 700 21.86 -7.81 35.34
CA THR A 700 20.45 -8.22 35.26
C THR A 700 19.88 -7.82 33.91
N TYR A 701 20.01 -8.73 32.95
CA TYR A 701 19.41 -8.56 31.64
C TYR A 701 17.89 -8.74 31.70
N LYS A 702 17.19 -8.05 30.80
CA LYS A 702 15.75 -8.19 30.61
C LYS A 702 15.46 -8.77 29.25
N LEU A 703 14.74 -9.88 29.24
CA LEU A 703 14.21 -10.51 28.05
C LEU A 703 12.75 -10.07 27.85
N TYR A 704 12.48 -9.40 26.75
CA TYR A 704 11.14 -8.99 26.35
C TYR A 704 10.64 -9.92 25.26
N LEU A 705 9.46 -10.49 25.45
CA LEU A 705 8.71 -11.19 24.41
C LEU A 705 7.52 -10.31 24.04
N MET A 706 7.53 -9.73 22.85
CA MET A 706 6.51 -8.78 22.41
C MET A 706 5.76 -9.30 21.19
N SER A 707 4.44 -9.17 21.20
CA SER A 707 3.63 -9.42 20.00
C SER A 707 3.88 -8.31 18.99
N ASP A 708 3.96 -8.65 17.70
CA ASP A 708 3.99 -7.65 16.65
C ASP A 708 2.61 -7.06 16.33
N SER A 709 1.56 -7.52 17.02
CA SER A 709 0.17 -7.31 16.64
C SER A 709 -0.78 -6.99 17.81
N TYR A 710 -0.69 -7.72 18.92
CA TYR A 710 -1.62 -7.59 20.04
C TYR A 710 -1.08 -6.67 21.13
N ILE A 711 -1.94 -5.81 21.65
CA ILE A 711 -1.68 -5.01 22.84
C ILE A 711 -2.01 -5.88 24.07
N GLY A 712 -1.13 -5.87 25.08
CA GLY A 712 -1.39 -6.52 26.38
C GLY A 712 -0.99 -8.01 26.48
N LEU A 713 -0.31 -8.57 25.48
CA LEU A 713 0.25 -9.94 25.52
C LEU A 713 1.77 -9.97 25.73
N ASP A 714 2.39 -8.81 25.88
CA ASP A 714 3.84 -8.69 26.02
C ASP A 714 4.30 -9.17 27.40
N GLN A 715 5.43 -9.87 27.44
CA GLN A 715 5.98 -10.49 28.64
C GLN A 715 7.42 -10.03 28.85
N GLN A 716 7.82 -9.89 30.12
CA GLN A 716 9.18 -9.53 30.52
C GLN A 716 9.71 -10.57 31.51
N PHE A 717 10.95 -11.00 31.29
CA PHE A 717 11.66 -11.95 32.14
C PHE A 717 13.02 -11.38 32.53
N GLU A 718 13.44 -11.61 33.77
CA GLU A 718 14.79 -11.27 34.22
C GLU A 718 15.72 -12.45 33.93
N VAL A 719 16.89 -12.15 33.36
CA VAL A 719 17.96 -13.10 33.09
C VAL A 719 19.19 -12.63 33.88
N PRO A 720 19.25 -12.99 35.19
CA PRO A 720 20.35 -12.58 36.05
C PRO A 720 21.61 -13.40 35.75
N ILE A 721 22.70 -12.72 35.41
CA ILE A 721 23.98 -13.32 35.02
C ILE A 721 25.05 -12.87 36.02
N HIS A 722 25.80 -13.82 36.56
CA HIS A 722 26.93 -13.55 37.44
C HIS A 722 28.24 -13.92 36.73
N VAL A 723 29.06 -12.91 36.45
CA VAL A 723 30.36 -13.08 35.81
C VAL A 723 31.40 -13.38 36.89
N ARG A 724 31.95 -14.61 36.86
CA ARG A 724 32.94 -15.11 37.81
C ARG A 724 34.26 -15.45 37.11
N GLN A 725 35.34 -15.48 37.90
CA GLN A 725 36.67 -15.90 37.43
C GLN A 725 36.73 -17.37 37.01
#